data_AF-A0A367KLR2-F1
#
_entry.id   AF-A0A367KLR2-F1
#
_cell.length_a   1.000
_cell.length_b   1.000
_cell.length_c   1.000
_cell.angle_alpha   90.00
_cell.angle_beta   90.00
_cell.angle_gamma   90.00
#
_symmetry.space_group_name_H-M   'P 1'
#
loop_
_entity.id
_entity.type
_entity.pdbx_description
1 polymer ?
#
loop_
_entity_poly.entity_id
_entity_poly.type
_entity_poly.pdbx_seq_one_letter_code
_entity_poly.pdbx_strand_id
1 'polypeptide(L)'
;YVRMFSPTGLPDDKPTTLELAHVRLPPPVPSLVPEASKPRINTTFYSRGTCISTTFNGYSDDLCITAFTSVKPEKQTGTLPKPGFVNTDQFVETTAFKSSDYRFTAIEEIENGTKSKELSQQLSDPQRRFLAASTSSICVYSKMRPVDMLERLIRRYHPSDDNCRKEILSFFGDFGISETCTMCLSIACDSGDKQVADIAIQLFFEYGGVPSATKGDQLPNNFLGQANTASGVVYSGKHDGFVLYLTRLLGPVWSSKLFIPSEDGKTYVCCKDASVAFALTKHKLKKLKAFMDTHKGFHDPAHISDSRFQSLNSSMLSLYLEEQKSMHELYLFLLQCVDSVEFAIFVLDSYVRNNIQRYMSVDKPSLMKDLNVKMMLTSPEVREFCHELVITKIDESAIQSPTDESVTCDLQKRCPIFFTQGEYFFFRGIELIRQALSERLEDERTHILKQSLLQFQQASEKIPVNHLERVCALYQQQSFHIGVVELMLDRARKLDPHQKALFVYENEGEVDDVSKQLFDDRLKGYDLILKTLKDAKSLMLPNANLENRAPIIDKTLYVKQVFEEAVQNKDPMFHYQLYCWYIDENMMDELLKFDTEYLVPFFTNILKDEYKSLEFLWQYYRTKSQFYEAACCLARLAELPSEKITLEDRIKYLAFARINCRCGEQESDTSSHKTSRLLQKLDTLMEEYRAQTRAQNALKNLGA
;
A
#
# COMPACT_ATOMS: atom_id res chain seq x y z
N TYR A 1 44.22 8.91 39.19
CA TYR A 1 43.05 8.32 38.53
C TYR A 1 43.25 8.45 37.04
N VAL A 2 43.35 7.35 36.31
CA VAL A 2 43.63 7.36 34.87
C VAL A 2 42.72 6.31 34.25
N ARG A 3 41.83 6.70 33.33
CA ARG A 3 41.01 5.73 32.57
C ARG A 3 41.77 5.33 31.32
N MET A 4 42.03 4.04 31.17
CA MET A 4 42.76 3.47 30.04
C MET A 4 41.78 2.71 29.16
N PHE A 5 41.77 3.04 27.87
CA PHE A 5 40.94 2.35 26.87
C PHE A 5 41.83 1.52 25.96
N SER A 6 41.44 0.27 25.71
CA SER A 6 42.11 -0.62 24.75
C SER A 6 41.15 -0.97 23.60
N PRO A 7 41.62 -0.97 22.34
CA PRO A 7 40.86 -1.58 21.27
C PRO A 7 40.88 -3.10 21.48
N THR A 8 39.75 -3.75 21.22
CA THR A 8 39.70 -5.20 21.02
C THR A 8 39.67 -5.45 19.52
N GLY A 9 40.33 -6.51 19.04
CA GLY A 9 40.27 -6.92 17.64
C GLY A 9 38.84 -7.21 17.15
N LEU A 10 38.71 -7.55 15.86
CA LEU A 10 37.43 -7.93 15.26
C LEU A 10 36.74 -9.03 16.10
N PRO A 11 35.38 -9.04 16.18
CA PRO A 11 34.62 -9.83 17.16
C PRO A 11 34.84 -11.34 17.11
N ASP A 12 35.39 -11.89 16.02
CA ASP A 12 35.65 -13.32 15.83
C ASP A 12 37.11 -13.75 16.08
N ASP A 13 38.04 -12.81 16.27
CA ASP A 13 39.44 -13.11 16.58
C ASP A 13 39.67 -13.18 18.09
N LYS A 14 40.40 -14.21 18.54
CA LYS A 14 40.81 -14.30 19.95
C LYS A 14 41.68 -13.08 20.28
N PRO A 15 41.39 -12.34 21.37
CA PRO A 15 42.19 -11.17 21.73
C PRO A 15 43.61 -11.60 22.08
N THR A 16 44.60 -11.10 21.34
CA THR A 16 46.03 -11.45 21.49
C THR A 16 46.83 -10.41 22.25
N THR A 17 46.44 -9.14 22.20
CA THR A 17 47.17 -8.01 22.80
C THR A 17 46.23 -6.95 23.37
N LEU A 18 46.64 -6.30 24.45
CA LEU A 18 45.99 -5.12 25.03
C LEU A 18 46.84 -3.89 24.72
N GLU A 19 46.33 -2.97 23.91
CA GLU A 19 47.03 -1.76 23.48
C GLU A 19 46.37 -0.53 24.11
N LEU A 20 47.16 0.39 24.66
CA LEU A 20 46.61 1.62 25.25
C LEU A 20 46.27 2.62 24.14
N ALA A 21 44.98 2.79 23.82
CA ALA A 21 44.51 3.72 22.79
C ALA A 21 44.26 5.14 23.33
N HIS A 22 43.70 5.26 24.53
CA HIS A 22 43.31 6.57 25.07
C HIS A 22 43.41 6.61 26.59
N VAL A 23 43.81 7.77 27.10
CA VAL A 23 43.96 8.05 28.52
C VAL A 23 43.12 9.26 28.91
N ARG A 24 42.28 9.11 29.95
CA ARG A 24 41.58 10.25 30.58
C ARG A 24 42.05 10.51 31.99
N LEU A 25 42.40 11.76 32.22
CA LEU A 25 42.77 12.31 33.53
C LEU A 25 41.51 12.63 34.34
N PRO A 26 41.60 12.70 35.68
CA PRO A 26 40.46 13.11 36.49
C PRO A 26 40.07 14.55 36.16
N PRO A 27 38.79 14.92 36.31
CA PRO A 27 38.38 16.31 36.22
C PRO A 27 39.16 17.15 37.25
N PRO A 28 39.51 18.41 36.92
CA PRO A 28 40.19 19.28 37.86
C PRO A 28 39.28 19.47 39.08
N VAL A 29 39.78 19.05 40.26
CA VAL A 29 39.06 19.26 41.53
C VAL A 29 39.07 20.76 41.80
N PRO A 30 37.92 21.41 42.05
CA PRO A 30 37.88 22.81 42.48
C PRO A 30 38.32 22.90 43.94
N SER A 31 39.60 22.62 44.22
CA SER A 31 40.19 22.82 45.55
C SER A 31 41.05 24.08 45.55
N LEU A 32 40.71 25.03 46.41
CA LEU A 32 41.50 26.25 46.73
C LEU A 32 42.85 25.95 47.42
N VAL A 33 43.27 24.69 47.51
CA VAL A 33 44.46 24.26 48.26
C VAL A 33 45.44 23.55 47.31
N PRO A 34 46.63 24.14 47.03
CA PRO A 34 47.62 23.60 46.08
C PRO A 34 48.30 22.29 46.52
N GLU A 35 48.07 21.82 47.74
CA GLU A 35 48.81 20.69 48.37
C GLU A 35 47.88 19.57 48.89
N ALA A 36 46.70 19.36 48.30
CA ALA A 36 45.87 18.22 48.67
C ALA A 36 46.52 16.88 48.25
N SER A 37 46.62 15.93 49.19
CA SER A 37 47.07 14.56 48.93
C SER A 37 46.26 13.91 47.80
N LYS A 38 46.91 13.14 46.91
CA LYS A 38 46.25 12.44 45.80
C LYS A 38 45.01 11.69 46.31
N PRO A 39 43.81 11.91 45.73
CA PRO A 39 42.58 11.30 46.22
C PRO A 39 42.67 9.78 46.16
N ARG A 40 42.43 9.11 47.30
CA ARG A 40 42.42 7.64 47.38
C ARG A 40 41.06 7.14 46.91
N ILE A 41 41.04 6.40 45.81
CA ILE A 41 39.80 5.86 45.25
C ILE A 41 39.46 4.53 45.92
N ASN A 42 38.22 4.38 46.37
CA ASN A 42 37.75 3.18 47.07
C ASN A 42 37.08 2.21 46.07
N THR A 43 36.09 2.69 45.32
CA THR A 43 35.31 1.90 44.35
C THR A 43 35.07 2.68 43.05
N THR A 44 35.01 1.95 41.93
CA THR A 44 34.75 2.54 40.60
C THR A 44 33.84 1.64 39.78
N PHE A 45 32.91 2.26 39.07
CA PHE A 45 32.04 1.62 38.10
C PHE A 45 32.12 2.38 36.77
N TYR A 46 32.18 1.67 35.65
CA TYR A 46 32.13 2.24 34.31
C TYR A 46 31.21 1.44 33.42
N SER A 47 30.21 2.10 32.84
CA SER A 47 29.30 1.50 31.86
C SER A 47 28.77 2.55 30.89
N ARG A 48 28.88 2.25 29.60
CA ARG A 48 28.34 3.06 28.49
C ARG A 48 28.71 4.54 28.62
N GLY A 49 29.99 4.80 28.91
CA GLY A 49 30.50 6.17 28.99
C GLY A 49 30.05 6.97 30.21
N THR A 50 29.47 6.31 31.21
CA THR A 50 29.22 6.87 32.53
C THR A 50 30.16 6.18 33.52
N CYS A 51 30.91 6.97 34.26
CA CYS A 51 31.81 6.51 35.31
C CYS A 51 31.37 7.07 36.65
N ILE A 52 31.30 6.20 37.64
CA ILE A 52 31.04 6.56 39.03
C ILE A 52 32.27 6.12 39.83
N SER A 53 32.90 7.05 40.52
CA SER A 53 34.09 6.80 41.33
C SER A 53 33.91 7.37 42.72
N THR A 54 34.37 6.65 43.74
CA THR A 54 34.33 7.11 45.13
C THR A 54 35.73 7.48 45.60
N THR A 55 35.87 8.68 46.16
CA THR A 55 37.10 9.20 46.74
C THR A 55 36.98 9.24 48.25
N PHE A 56 37.90 8.59 48.93
CA PHE A 56 37.93 8.51 50.38
C PHE A 56 38.42 9.83 50.99
N ASN A 57 37.59 10.44 51.83
CA ASN A 57 37.88 11.71 52.51
C ASN A 57 38.23 11.55 54.01
N GLY A 58 38.61 10.34 54.45
CA GLY A 58 39.04 10.07 55.82
C GLY A 58 37.99 9.36 56.69
N TYR A 59 36.72 9.75 56.60
CA TYR A 59 35.61 9.12 57.34
C TYR A 59 34.51 8.57 56.44
N SER A 60 34.29 9.16 55.27
CA SER A 60 33.28 8.76 54.29
C SER A 60 33.83 8.83 52.86
N ASP A 61 33.03 8.35 51.91
CA ASP A 61 33.33 8.38 50.49
C ASP A 61 32.57 9.51 49.79
N ASP A 62 33.28 10.38 49.10
CA ASP A 62 32.70 11.34 48.16
C ASP A 62 32.51 10.69 46.79
N LEU A 63 31.35 10.92 46.17
CA LEU A 63 31.02 10.37 44.86
C LEU A 63 31.36 11.38 43.76
N CYS A 64 32.21 10.97 42.82
CA CYS A 64 32.48 11.68 41.57
C CYS A 64 31.85 10.90 40.41
N ILE A 65 30.84 11.49 39.77
CA ILE A 65 30.14 10.95 38.61
C ILE A 65 30.58 11.74 37.39
N THR A 66 31.10 11.06 36.38
CA THR A 66 31.35 11.66 35.06
C THR A 66 30.54 10.94 34.02
N ALA A 67 29.85 11.66 33.15
CA ALA A 67 29.17 11.08 32.01
C ALA A 67 29.55 11.82 30.74
N PHE A 68 29.67 11.11 29.62
CA PHE A 68 29.69 11.80 28.34
C PHE A 68 28.43 12.62 28.16
N THR A 69 28.63 13.84 27.70
CA THR A 69 27.58 14.71 27.21
C THR A 69 27.66 14.59 25.70
N SER A 70 26.57 14.20 25.03
CA SER A 70 26.57 14.06 23.57
C SER A 70 27.04 15.38 22.94
N VAL A 71 28.22 15.38 22.30
CA VAL A 71 28.50 15.11 20.89
C VAL A 71 27.72 16.08 19.99
N LYS A 72 28.39 17.17 19.61
CA LYS A 72 28.08 17.90 18.37
C LYS A 72 27.95 16.86 17.26
N PRO A 73 26.95 16.94 16.38
CA PRO A 73 26.83 15.98 15.29
C PRO A 73 28.15 15.92 14.54
N GLU A 74 28.64 14.70 14.30
CA GLU A 74 29.65 14.44 13.27
C GLU A 74 29.23 15.25 12.05
N LYS A 75 29.99 16.28 11.70
CA LYS A 75 29.92 16.77 10.32
C LYS A 75 30.35 15.56 9.52
N GLN A 76 29.43 14.97 8.75
CA GLN A 76 29.78 13.97 7.75
C GLN A 76 30.67 14.66 6.71
N THR A 77 31.95 14.84 7.01
CA THR A 77 32.95 15.03 5.97
C THR A 77 33.17 13.64 5.39
N GLY A 78 32.49 13.35 4.27
CA GLY A 78 32.61 12.11 3.48
C GLY A 78 34.01 11.87 2.88
N THR A 79 35.05 12.47 3.46
CA THR A 79 36.44 12.24 3.13
C THR A 79 37.00 11.20 4.08
N LEU A 80 37.39 10.05 3.51
CA LEU A 80 38.36 9.14 4.11
C LEU A 80 39.45 9.94 4.85
N PRO A 81 39.83 9.58 6.09
CA PRO A 81 40.87 10.30 6.81
C PRO A 81 42.16 10.25 5.97
N LYS A 82 42.55 11.41 5.43
CA LYS A 82 43.88 11.56 4.85
C LYS A 82 44.89 11.32 5.98
N PRO A 83 45.92 10.48 5.79
CA PRO A 83 46.92 10.25 6.82
C PRO A 83 47.62 11.57 7.14
N GLY A 84 47.47 12.05 8.37
CA GLY A 84 48.09 13.29 8.86
C GLY A 84 47.14 14.35 9.45
N PHE A 85 45.81 14.19 9.34
CA PHE A 85 44.86 15.06 10.05
C PHE A 85 44.28 14.34 11.27
N VAL A 86 44.52 14.89 12.46
CA VAL A 86 43.91 14.45 13.71
C VAL A 86 42.42 14.78 13.64
N ASN A 87 41.57 13.76 13.75
CA ASN A 87 40.13 13.95 13.85
C ASN A 87 39.85 14.79 15.12
N THR A 88 39.35 16.01 14.98
CA THR A 88 39.14 16.96 16.08
C THR A 88 37.81 16.74 16.80
N ASP A 89 37.39 15.49 16.97
CA ASP A 89 36.20 15.18 17.76
C ASP A 89 36.54 15.34 19.24
N GLN A 90 36.11 16.46 19.81
CA GLN A 90 36.33 16.77 21.22
C GLN A 90 35.36 15.94 22.09
N PHE A 91 35.91 15.12 22.98
CA PHE A 91 35.12 14.45 24.02
C PHE A 91 34.75 15.45 25.12
N VAL A 92 33.46 15.65 25.33
CA VAL A 92 32.93 16.46 26.44
C VAL A 92 32.34 15.54 27.49
N GLU A 93 32.76 15.71 28.74
CA GLU A 93 32.21 15.00 29.90
C GLU A 93 31.62 15.99 30.90
N THR A 94 30.40 15.76 31.37
CA THR A 94 29.85 16.45 32.53
C THR A 94 30.31 15.72 33.79
N THR A 95 30.84 16.47 34.76
CA THR A 95 31.25 15.97 36.07
C THR A 95 30.31 16.49 37.15
N ALA A 96 29.87 15.61 38.04
CA ALA A 96 29.12 15.96 39.24
C ALA A 96 29.79 15.36 40.47
N PHE A 97 29.86 16.15 41.54
CA PHE A 97 30.37 15.73 42.85
C PHE A 97 29.23 15.69 43.85
N LYS A 98 29.17 14.62 44.64
CA LYS A 98 28.19 14.48 45.73
C LYS A 98 28.90 13.92 46.95
N SER A 99 28.95 14.70 48.03
CA SER A 99 29.42 14.21 49.31
C SER A 99 28.38 13.28 49.94
N SER A 100 28.86 12.20 50.56
CA SER A 100 28.05 11.19 51.24
C SER A 100 28.63 10.89 52.62
N ASP A 101 27.75 10.52 53.55
CA ASP A 101 28.14 10.06 54.89
C ASP A 101 28.46 8.56 54.92
N TYR A 102 28.34 7.88 53.77
CA TYR A 102 28.51 6.44 53.66
C TYR A 102 29.86 6.05 53.06
N ARG A 103 30.29 4.83 53.37
CA ARG A 103 31.43 4.18 52.71
C ARG A 103 30.90 3.10 51.76
N PHE A 104 31.16 3.26 50.47
CA PHE A 104 30.63 2.38 49.44
C PHE A 104 31.56 1.20 49.21
N THR A 105 30.98 0.01 49.12
CA THR A 105 31.68 -1.26 48.91
C THR A 105 31.54 -1.76 47.47
N ALA A 106 30.38 -1.55 46.85
CA ALA A 106 30.11 -1.93 45.48
C ALA A 106 29.19 -0.91 44.81
N ILE A 107 29.37 -0.74 43.49
CA ILE A 107 28.51 0.08 42.64
C ILE A 107 28.17 -0.74 41.41
N GLU A 108 26.88 -0.86 41.10
CA GLU A 108 26.39 -1.65 39.97
C GLU A 108 25.23 -0.93 39.26
N GLU A 109 25.06 -1.20 37.96
CA GLU A 109 23.93 -0.68 37.17
C GLU A 109 22.77 -1.68 37.21
N ILE A 110 21.56 -1.17 37.48
CA ILE A 110 20.36 -1.97 37.28
C ILE A 110 20.15 -2.08 35.77
N GLU A 111 20.34 -3.28 35.22
CA GLU A 111 20.18 -3.53 33.79
C GLU A 111 18.75 -3.23 33.34
N ASN A 112 18.55 -2.02 32.80
CA ASN A 112 17.29 -1.56 32.26
C ASN A 112 17.55 -1.02 30.85
N GLY A 113 16.86 -1.54 29.84
CA GLY A 113 16.96 -1.06 28.46
C GLY A 113 18.11 -1.65 27.64
N THR A 114 18.25 -1.21 26.38
CA THR A 114 19.20 -1.80 25.43
C THR A 114 20.57 -1.11 25.49
N LYS A 115 21.64 -1.76 24.99
CA LYS A 115 23.04 -1.28 25.11
C LYS A 115 23.43 -0.16 24.12
N SER A 116 22.47 0.56 23.54
CA SER A 116 22.69 1.55 22.45
C SER A 116 23.04 2.97 22.96
N LYS A 117 23.22 3.93 22.03
CA LYS A 117 23.52 5.35 22.34
C LYS A 117 22.37 6.01 23.13
N GLU A 118 22.72 6.76 24.17
CA GLU A 118 21.75 7.35 25.12
C GLU A 118 20.80 8.38 24.47
N LEU A 119 21.30 9.28 23.61
CA LEU A 119 20.43 10.26 22.93
C LEU A 119 19.37 9.61 22.05
N SER A 120 19.73 8.54 21.35
CA SER A 120 18.80 7.85 20.44
C SER A 120 17.70 7.10 21.19
N GLN A 121 17.89 6.76 22.46
CA GLN A 121 16.96 5.93 23.22
C GLN A 121 16.37 6.61 24.46
N GLN A 122 16.70 7.88 24.72
CA GLN A 122 16.20 8.63 25.88
C GLN A 122 14.66 8.66 26.00
N LEU A 123 13.94 8.44 24.89
CA LEU A 123 12.48 8.45 24.80
C LEU A 123 11.84 7.06 24.92
N SER A 124 12.62 6.00 24.72
CA SER A 124 12.14 4.62 24.66
C SER A 124 12.59 3.83 25.89
N ASP A 125 13.82 4.05 26.35
CA ASP A 125 14.39 3.37 27.50
C ASP A 125 14.09 4.13 28.81
N PRO A 126 13.90 3.39 29.92
CA PRO A 126 13.78 3.99 31.24
C PRO A 126 15.09 4.68 31.64
N GLN A 127 15.01 5.58 32.63
CA GLN A 127 16.20 6.19 33.23
C GLN A 127 17.16 5.13 33.74
N ARG A 128 18.45 5.27 33.41
CA ARG A 128 19.51 4.42 33.94
C ARG A 128 19.64 4.63 35.45
N ARG A 129 19.64 3.54 36.21
CA ARG A 129 19.73 3.56 37.67
C ARG A 129 20.94 2.77 38.13
N PHE A 130 21.64 3.29 39.12
CA PHE A 130 22.83 2.70 39.72
C PHE A 130 22.60 2.47 41.20
N LEU A 131 23.00 1.30 41.69
CA LEU A 131 22.97 0.93 43.09
C LEU A 131 24.38 1.11 43.65
N ALA A 132 24.52 1.91 44.70
CA ALA A 132 25.74 2.00 45.49
C ALA A 132 25.46 1.40 46.87
N ALA A 133 26.11 0.27 47.16
CA ALA A 133 25.94 -0.45 48.40
C ALA A 133 27.00 -0.01 49.42
N SER A 134 26.54 0.42 50.60
CA SER A 134 27.38 0.64 51.78
C SER A 134 27.14 -0.48 52.81
N THR A 135 27.89 -0.49 53.90
CA THR A 135 27.68 -1.46 54.99
C THR A 135 26.38 -1.24 55.77
N SER A 136 25.73 -0.09 55.64
CA SER A 136 24.53 0.28 56.40
C SER A 136 23.33 0.71 55.53
N SER A 137 23.54 0.96 54.24
CA SER A 137 22.51 1.49 53.34
C SER A 137 22.76 1.10 51.88
N ILE A 138 21.69 1.12 51.07
CA ILE A 138 21.77 1.02 49.62
C ILE A 138 21.25 2.33 49.05
N CYS A 139 22.11 3.04 48.29
CA CYS A 139 21.75 4.28 47.63
C CYS A 139 21.42 4.03 46.16
N VAL A 140 20.31 4.58 45.68
CA VAL A 140 19.89 4.51 44.27
C VAL A 140 20.17 5.84 43.59
N TYR A 141 21.02 5.84 42.57
CA TYR A 141 21.32 7.02 41.76
C TYR A 141 20.68 6.88 40.38
N SER A 142 19.83 7.82 39.99
CA SER A 142 19.23 7.87 38.65
C SER A 142 19.97 8.88 37.79
N LYS A 143 20.46 8.47 36.62
CA LYS A 143 21.01 9.40 35.65
C LYS A 143 19.89 10.22 35.02
N MET A 144 20.03 11.54 35.07
CA MET A 144 19.13 12.43 34.36
C MET A 144 19.35 12.30 32.85
N ARG A 145 18.27 12.09 32.10
CA ARG A 145 18.32 12.15 30.64
C ARG A 145 18.29 13.62 30.19
N PRO A 146 18.81 13.96 29.00
CA PRO A 146 18.73 15.33 28.47
C PRO A 146 17.29 15.87 28.42
N VAL A 147 16.30 15.06 28.05
CA VAL A 147 14.89 15.44 28.12
C VAL A 147 14.43 15.82 29.54
N ASP A 148 14.91 15.12 30.57
CA ASP A 148 14.58 15.43 31.97
C ASP A 148 15.28 16.72 32.44
N MET A 149 16.49 17.00 31.92
CA MET A 149 17.20 18.26 32.16
C MET A 149 16.43 19.43 31.56
N LEU A 150 15.99 19.30 30.30
CA LEU A 150 15.21 20.32 29.61
C LEU A 150 13.86 20.55 30.30
N GLU A 151 13.15 19.50 30.71
CA GLU A 151 11.89 19.64 31.43
C GLU A 151 12.06 20.43 32.74
N ARG A 152 13.17 20.22 33.48
CA ARG A 152 13.47 21.01 34.68
C ARG A 152 13.76 22.48 34.38
N LEU A 153 14.43 22.77 33.26
CA LEU A 153 14.65 24.15 32.82
C LEU A 153 13.32 24.82 32.43
N ILE A 154 12.46 24.10 31.70
CA ILE A 154 11.12 24.57 31.31
C ILE A 154 10.26 24.88 32.54
N ARG A 155 10.28 24.02 33.56
CA ARG A 155 9.54 24.25 34.82
C ARG A 155 9.96 25.51 35.58
N ARG A 156 11.19 26.00 35.34
CA ARG A 156 11.73 27.23 35.92
C ARG A 156 11.68 28.41 34.95
N TYR A 157 11.24 28.17 33.72
CA TYR A 157 11.27 29.17 32.67
C TYR A 157 10.19 30.22 32.91
N HIS A 158 10.62 31.48 32.88
CA HIS A 158 9.73 32.62 32.85
C HIS A 158 10.16 33.52 31.68
N PRO A 159 9.26 33.91 30.76
CA PRO A 159 9.64 34.64 29.54
C PRO A 159 10.27 36.01 29.83
N SER A 160 9.99 36.59 31.00
CA SER A 160 10.57 37.86 31.46
C SER A 160 11.95 37.72 32.11
N ASP A 161 12.44 36.51 32.36
CA ASP A 161 13.74 36.27 33.00
C ASP A 161 14.82 35.98 31.96
N ASP A 162 15.70 36.96 31.73
CA ASP A 162 16.81 36.86 30.80
C ASP A 162 17.83 35.77 31.16
N ASN A 163 17.96 35.40 32.44
CA ASN A 163 18.87 34.34 32.85
C ASN A 163 18.33 32.97 32.43
N CYS A 164 17.05 32.71 32.68
CA CYS A 164 16.38 31.48 32.23
C CYS A 164 16.44 31.33 30.70
N ARG A 165 16.28 32.44 29.95
CA ARG A 165 16.40 32.44 28.49
C ARG A 165 17.82 32.08 28.03
N LYS A 166 18.85 32.63 28.69
CA LYS A 166 20.26 32.29 28.40
C LYS A 166 20.58 30.82 28.69
N GLU A 167 20.04 30.26 29.77
CA GLU A 167 20.21 28.84 30.09
C GLU A 167 19.61 27.94 29.01
N ILE A 168 18.40 28.25 28.53
CA ILE A 168 17.78 27.52 27.41
C ILE A 168 18.61 27.66 26.14
N LEU A 169 19.05 28.86 25.78
CA LEU A 169 19.90 29.06 24.59
C LEU A 169 21.24 28.32 24.70
N SER A 170 21.83 28.24 25.89
CA SER A 170 23.01 27.40 26.14
C SER A 170 22.70 25.93 25.87
N PHE A 171 21.55 25.44 26.36
CA PHE A 171 21.12 24.06 26.12
C PHE A 171 20.93 23.75 24.63
N PHE A 172 20.31 24.67 23.87
CA PHE A 172 20.21 24.58 22.40
C PHE A 172 21.59 24.58 21.73
N GLY A 173 22.56 25.32 22.26
CA GLY A 173 23.95 25.32 21.78
C GLY A 173 24.73 24.04 22.09
N ASP A 174 24.47 23.44 23.25
CA ASP A 174 25.17 22.24 23.73
C ASP A 174 24.70 20.97 23.02
N PHE A 175 23.38 20.78 22.89
CA PHE A 175 22.79 19.59 22.26
C PHE A 175 22.45 19.77 20.78
N GLY A 176 22.36 21.01 20.30
CA GLY A 176 21.93 21.34 18.95
C GLY A 176 20.42 21.56 18.84
N ILE A 177 20.04 22.32 17.81
CA ILE A 177 18.65 22.76 17.61
C ILE A 177 17.73 21.58 17.35
N SER A 178 18.09 20.67 16.44
CA SER A 178 17.24 19.52 16.07
C SER A 178 16.98 18.58 17.25
N GLU A 179 18.01 18.26 18.04
CA GLU A 179 17.87 17.43 19.24
C GLU A 179 16.99 18.09 20.32
N THR A 180 17.18 19.40 20.51
CA THR A 180 16.38 20.15 21.49
C THR A 180 14.93 20.28 21.05
N CYS A 181 14.66 20.50 19.76
CA CYS A 181 13.32 20.44 19.19
C CYS A 181 12.67 19.07 19.38
N THR A 182 13.41 17.96 19.19
CA THR A 182 12.92 16.61 19.49
C THR A 182 12.51 16.46 20.96
N MET A 183 13.33 16.98 21.88
CA MET A 183 13.04 16.93 23.32
C MET A 183 11.83 17.80 23.68
N CYS A 184 11.71 19.01 23.13
CA CYS A 184 10.53 19.86 23.29
C CYS A 184 9.26 19.16 22.82
N LEU A 185 9.30 18.50 21.66
CA LEU A 185 8.16 17.77 21.10
C LEU A 185 7.76 16.57 21.98
N SER A 186 8.74 15.85 22.52
CA SER A 186 8.49 14.78 23.49
C SER A 186 7.81 15.31 24.75
N ILE A 187 8.30 16.41 25.32
CA ILE A 187 7.72 17.04 26.52
C ILE A 187 6.31 17.53 26.21
N ALA A 188 6.08 18.16 25.06
CA ALA A 188 4.76 18.62 24.64
C ALA A 188 3.74 17.47 24.52
N CYS A 189 4.17 16.29 24.05
CA CYS A 189 3.30 15.12 23.90
C CYS A 189 3.07 14.34 25.21
N ASP A 190 4.07 14.28 26.10
CA ASP A 190 4.07 13.40 27.29
C ASP A 190 3.83 14.12 28.62
N SER A 191 3.94 15.45 28.69
CA SER A 191 3.73 16.18 29.94
C SER A 191 2.28 16.08 30.42
N GLY A 192 2.09 15.70 31.69
CA GLY A 192 0.80 15.80 32.36
C GLY A 192 0.43 17.24 32.77
N ASP A 193 1.40 18.15 32.74
CA ASP A 193 1.26 19.55 33.10
C ASP A 193 1.13 20.42 31.84
N LYS A 194 -0.04 21.06 31.67
CA LYS A 194 -0.34 21.88 30.49
C LYS A 194 0.61 23.07 30.36
N GLN A 195 1.00 23.69 31.46
CA GLN A 195 1.90 24.86 31.41
C GLN A 195 3.27 24.48 30.86
N VAL A 196 3.80 23.34 31.31
CA VAL A 196 5.08 22.80 30.83
C VAL A 196 4.98 22.43 29.34
N ALA A 197 3.85 21.83 28.93
CA ALA A 197 3.60 21.51 27.53
C ALA A 197 3.55 22.78 26.65
N ASP A 198 2.79 23.80 27.06
CA ASP A 198 2.64 25.05 26.31
C ASP A 198 3.97 25.79 26.16
N ILE A 199 4.78 25.84 27.22
CA ILE A 199 6.14 26.43 27.14
C ILE A 199 7.03 25.61 26.21
N ALA A 200 6.98 24.27 26.28
CA ALA A 200 7.76 23.42 25.37
C ALA A 200 7.39 23.66 23.90
N ILE A 201 6.09 23.84 23.62
CA ILE A 201 5.57 24.18 22.29
C ILE A 201 6.07 25.57 21.86
N GLN A 202 6.02 26.55 22.75
CA GLN A 202 6.55 27.89 22.48
C GLN A 202 8.03 27.82 22.09
N LEU A 203 8.86 27.14 22.91
CA LEU A 203 10.29 27.01 22.66
C LEU A 203 10.58 26.28 21.34
N PHE A 204 9.79 25.24 21.02
CA PHE A 204 9.88 24.53 19.75
C PHE A 204 9.67 25.46 18.55
N PHE A 205 8.63 26.29 18.56
CA PHE A 205 8.34 27.19 17.44
C PHE A 205 9.27 28.41 17.37
N GLU A 206 9.63 28.97 18.53
CA GLU A 206 10.46 30.18 18.66
C GLU A 206 11.93 29.92 18.33
N TYR A 207 12.51 28.84 18.88
CA TYR A 207 13.95 28.56 18.77
C TYR A 207 14.30 27.45 17.79
N GLY A 208 13.31 26.81 17.16
CA GLY A 208 13.54 25.71 16.22
C GLY A 208 14.04 26.12 14.83
N GLY A 209 14.31 27.42 14.61
CA GLY A 209 14.97 27.91 13.40
C GLY A 209 14.07 28.00 12.16
N VAL A 210 14.72 28.24 11.02
CA VAL A 210 14.12 28.47 9.70
C VAL A 210 14.90 27.74 8.60
N PRO A 211 14.25 27.35 7.49
CA PRO A 211 14.94 26.69 6.38
C PRO A 211 15.99 27.60 5.76
N SER A 212 17.06 26.99 5.25
CA SER A 212 18.19 27.69 4.63
C SER A 212 18.67 26.96 3.38
N ALA A 213 19.27 27.69 2.44
CA ALA A 213 19.87 27.08 1.25
C ALA A 213 21.16 26.33 1.61
N THR A 214 21.38 25.15 1.03
CA THR A 214 22.63 24.40 1.19
C THR A 214 23.79 25.24 0.64
N LYS A 215 24.79 25.51 1.49
CA LYS A 215 26.02 26.15 1.05
C LYS A 215 26.84 25.10 0.30
N GLY A 216 27.16 25.36 -0.98
CA GLY A 216 28.08 24.50 -1.72
C GLY A 216 29.41 24.37 -0.99
N ASP A 217 30.01 23.19 -1.03
CA ASP A 217 31.31 22.91 -0.40
C ASP A 217 32.33 23.94 -0.89
N GLN A 218 32.73 24.85 0.01
CA GLN A 218 33.76 25.82 -0.28
C GLN A 218 35.11 25.10 -0.32
N LEU A 219 35.62 24.82 -1.51
CA LEU A 219 37.05 24.59 -1.71
C LEU A 219 37.79 25.89 -1.30
N PRO A 220 38.75 25.85 -0.37
CA PRO A 220 39.47 27.06 0.02
C PRO A 220 40.34 27.53 -1.17
N ASN A 221 40.09 28.75 -1.67
CA ASN A 221 40.90 29.60 -2.58
C ASN A 221 40.33 30.02 -3.95
N ASN A 222 39.05 29.87 -4.28
CA ASN A 222 38.48 30.50 -5.49
C ASN A 222 37.51 31.64 -5.16
N PHE A 223 37.99 32.89 -5.26
CA PHE A 223 37.23 34.12 -4.94
C PHE A 223 36.66 34.87 -6.16
N LEU A 224 36.64 34.29 -7.37
CA LEU A 224 36.08 34.96 -8.55
C LEU A 224 35.15 34.05 -9.37
N GLY A 225 33.87 34.45 -9.45
CA GLY A 225 33.01 34.20 -10.60
C GLY A 225 32.38 32.81 -10.75
N GLN A 226 31.74 32.26 -9.71
CA GLN A 226 30.88 31.07 -9.88
C GLN A 226 29.42 31.35 -9.50
N ALA A 227 28.51 30.90 -10.36
CA ALA A 227 27.07 30.97 -10.14
C ALA A 227 26.69 30.18 -8.88
N ASN A 228 25.85 30.77 -8.02
CA ASN A 228 25.21 30.10 -6.89
C ASN A 228 24.31 28.96 -7.41
N THR A 229 24.86 27.79 -7.67
CA THR A 229 24.08 26.57 -7.86
C THR A 229 23.77 25.98 -6.49
N ALA A 230 22.91 26.65 -5.72
CA ALA A 230 22.29 26.04 -4.54
C ALA A 230 21.42 24.88 -5.03
N SER A 231 21.80 23.64 -4.72
CA SER A 231 21.13 22.43 -5.25
C SER A 231 20.19 21.75 -4.25
N GLY A 232 20.09 22.21 -2.99
CA GLY A 232 19.24 21.57 -1.99
C GLY A 232 18.88 22.46 -0.80
N VAL A 233 17.84 22.06 -0.07
CA VAL A 233 17.32 22.76 1.11
C VAL A 233 17.84 22.11 2.39
N VAL A 234 18.34 22.95 3.30
CA VAL A 234 18.60 22.59 4.69
C VAL A 234 17.35 22.95 5.47
N TYR A 235 16.64 21.93 5.96
CA TYR A 235 15.41 22.13 6.73
C TYR A 235 15.69 22.74 8.11
N SER A 236 14.66 23.36 8.69
CA SER A 236 14.75 23.89 10.05
C SER A 236 14.93 22.79 11.11
N GLY A 237 15.39 23.19 12.29
CA GLY A 237 15.47 22.29 13.44
C GLY A 237 14.10 21.77 13.90
N LYS A 238 13.00 22.44 13.56
CA LYS A 238 11.62 21.94 13.79
C LYS A 238 11.33 20.71 12.95
N HIS A 239 11.67 20.78 11.66
CA HIS A 239 11.52 19.68 10.73
C HIS A 239 12.38 18.48 11.16
N ASP A 240 13.69 18.70 11.32
CA ASP A 240 14.61 17.63 11.69
C ASP A 240 14.31 17.07 13.08
N GLY A 241 13.91 17.94 14.01
CA GLY A 241 13.49 17.56 15.35
C GLY A 241 12.25 16.68 15.35
N PHE A 242 11.27 16.96 14.47
CA PHE A 242 10.11 16.10 14.25
C PHE A 242 10.52 14.73 13.67
N VAL A 243 11.37 14.70 12.64
CA VAL A 243 11.86 13.45 12.02
C VAL A 243 12.61 12.60 13.05
N LEU A 244 13.50 13.20 13.84
CA LEU A 244 14.22 12.53 14.92
C LEU A 244 13.27 12.02 16.00
N TYR A 245 12.22 12.76 16.34
CA TYR A 245 11.22 12.28 17.29
C TYR A 245 10.47 11.06 16.74
N LEU A 246 9.95 11.15 15.52
CA LEU A 246 9.19 10.08 14.87
C LEU A 246 10.04 8.80 14.73
N THR A 247 11.28 8.92 14.28
CA THR A 247 12.20 7.78 14.15
C THR A 247 12.49 7.11 15.49
N ARG A 248 12.66 7.88 16.58
CA ARG A 248 12.85 7.35 17.93
C ARG A 248 11.62 6.64 18.46
N LEU A 249 10.42 7.16 18.18
CA LEU A 249 9.16 6.51 18.53
C LEU A 249 8.98 5.18 17.82
N LEU A 250 9.34 5.11 16.52
CA LEU A 250 9.21 3.90 15.71
C LEU A 250 10.33 2.87 15.98
N GLY A 251 11.49 3.30 16.45
CA GLY A 251 12.68 2.46 16.66
C GLY A 251 12.41 1.09 17.28
N PRO A 252 11.65 0.97 18.39
CA PRO A 252 11.35 -0.31 19.02
C PRO A 252 10.56 -1.31 18.16
N VAL A 253 9.75 -0.83 17.21
CA VAL A 253 8.83 -1.66 16.41
C VAL A 253 9.20 -1.72 14.93
N TRP A 254 10.03 -0.79 14.44
CA TRP A 254 10.30 -0.57 13.02
C TRP A 254 10.78 -1.84 12.30
N SER A 255 11.72 -2.56 12.91
CA SER A 255 12.29 -3.82 12.39
C SER A 255 11.93 -5.03 13.26
N SER A 256 11.06 -4.86 14.26
CA SER A 256 10.62 -5.93 15.13
C SER A 256 9.72 -6.90 14.37
N LYS A 257 10.04 -8.19 14.42
CA LYS A 257 9.29 -9.23 13.71
C LYS A 257 8.01 -9.55 14.47
N LEU A 258 6.89 -9.63 13.74
CA LEU A 258 5.60 -10.01 14.33
C LEU A 258 5.54 -11.51 14.65
N PHE A 259 6.18 -12.32 13.81
CA PHE A 259 6.17 -13.78 13.88
C PHE A 259 7.58 -14.34 13.99
N ILE A 260 7.74 -15.39 14.79
CA ILE A 260 9.00 -16.12 14.99
C ILE A 260 8.73 -17.61 14.69
N PRO A 261 9.63 -18.32 14.00
CA PRO A 261 9.48 -19.76 13.81
C PRO A 261 9.45 -20.49 15.16
N SER A 262 8.54 -21.46 15.29
CA SER A 262 8.47 -22.39 16.41
C SER A 262 9.67 -23.34 16.42
N GLU A 263 9.87 -24.06 17.53
CA GLU A 263 10.98 -25.02 17.72
C GLU A 263 11.05 -26.08 16.61
N ASP A 264 9.90 -26.45 16.03
CA ASP A 264 9.81 -27.41 14.92
C ASP A 264 10.25 -26.84 13.56
N GLY A 265 10.51 -25.53 13.45
CA GLY A 265 10.90 -24.82 12.22
C GLY A 265 9.82 -24.77 11.13
N LYS A 266 8.69 -25.45 11.34
CA LYS A 266 7.58 -25.60 10.37
C LYS A 266 6.36 -24.75 10.68
N THR A 267 6.27 -24.15 11.86
CA THR A 267 5.17 -23.28 12.27
C THR A 267 5.74 -21.96 12.77
N TYR A 268 4.93 -20.91 12.80
CA TYR A 268 5.34 -19.62 13.37
C TYR A 268 4.36 -19.21 14.46
N VAL A 269 4.87 -18.50 15.45
CA VAL A 269 4.13 -18.02 16.61
C VAL A 269 4.30 -16.52 16.74
N CYS A 270 3.25 -15.81 17.20
CA CYS A 270 3.35 -14.39 17.52
C CYS A 270 4.41 -14.14 18.60
N CYS A 271 5.25 -13.13 18.39
CA CYS A 271 6.18 -12.68 19.41
C CYS A 271 5.41 -12.06 20.60
N LYS A 272 5.37 -12.73 21.75
CA LYS A 272 4.67 -12.25 22.95
C LYS A 272 5.24 -10.91 23.45
N ASP A 273 6.55 -10.74 23.36
CA ASP A 273 7.26 -9.53 23.80
C ASP A 273 7.00 -8.33 22.88
N ALA A 274 6.62 -8.57 21.62
CA ALA A 274 6.29 -7.49 20.68
C ALA A 274 5.02 -6.74 21.10
N SER A 275 4.00 -7.42 21.63
CA SER A 275 2.68 -6.81 21.90
C SER A 275 2.75 -5.56 22.79
N VAL A 276 3.63 -5.56 23.80
CA VAL A 276 3.78 -4.41 24.72
C VAL A 276 4.46 -3.24 24.01
N ALA A 277 5.52 -3.51 23.24
CA ALA A 277 6.23 -2.47 22.49
C ALA A 277 5.33 -1.80 21.45
N PHE A 278 4.51 -2.57 20.73
CA PHE A 278 3.53 -2.05 19.77
C PHE A 278 2.44 -1.21 20.45
N ALA A 279 1.88 -1.65 21.58
CA ALA A 279 0.88 -0.89 22.33
C ALA A 279 1.41 0.45 22.85
N LEU A 280 2.63 0.46 23.42
CA LEU A 280 3.30 1.69 23.87
C LEU A 280 3.60 2.64 22.70
N THR A 281 4.09 2.09 21.58
CA THR A 281 4.39 2.89 20.38
C THR A 281 3.13 3.52 19.80
N LYS A 282 2.03 2.75 19.69
CA LYS A 282 0.71 3.24 19.28
C LYS A 282 0.28 4.46 20.11
N HIS A 283 0.37 4.36 21.44
CA HIS A 283 -0.03 5.45 22.33
C HIS A 283 0.79 6.73 22.08
N LYS A 284 2.11 6.59 21.96
CA LYS A 284 3.01 7.73 21.69
C LYS A 284 2.76 8.35 20.32
N LEU A 285 2.57 7.54 19.27
CA LEU A 285 2.26 8.03 17.93
C LEU A 285 0.91 8.75 17.89
N LYS A 286 -0.12 8.27 18.61
CA LYS A 286 -1.42 8.95 18.71
C LYS A 286 -1.32 10.31 19.39
N LYS A 287 -0.47 10.46 20.41
CA LYS A 287 -0.17 11.76 21.02
C LYS A 287 0.51 12.71 20.05
N LEU A 288 1.50 12.23 19.30
CA LEU A 288 2.15 13.02 18.25
C LEU A 288 1.16 13.44 17.16
N LYS A 289 0.28 12.53 16.73
CA LYS A 289 -0.81 12.85 15.79
C LYS A 289 -1.71 13.95 16.35
N ALA A 290 -2.13 13.85 17.61
CA ALA A 290 -2.95 14.87 18.26
C ALA A 290 -2.24 16.24 18.30
N PHE A 291 -0.93 16.26 18.57
CA PHE A 291 -0.12 17.49 18.47
C PHE A 291 -0.18 18.10 17.06
N MET A 292 0.02 17.28 16.00
CA MET A 292 -0.03 17.74 14.61
C MET A 292 -1.43 18.24 14.23
N ASP A 293 -2.47 17.53 14.63
CA ASP A 293 -3.88 17.89 14.37
C ASP A 293 -4.26 19.23 15.05
N THR A 294 -3.64 19.54 16.19
CA THR A 294 -3.83 20.81 16.92
C THR A 294 -3.08 21.96 16.23
N HIS A 295 -1.90 21.69 15.66
CA HIS A 295 -1.02 22.68 15.05
C HIS A 295 -1.01 22.54 13.52
N LYS A 296 -2.18 22.62 12.88
CA LYS A 296 -2.33 22.40 11.43
C LYS A 296 -1.45 23.31 10.58
N GLY A 297 -1.29 24.57 10.97
CA GLY A 297 -0.41 25.52 10.28
C GLY A 297 1.06 25.08 10.17
N PHE A 298 1.52 24.12 10.98
CA PHE A 298 2.87 23.55 10.88
C PHE A 298 3.05 22.60 9.69
N HIS A 299 1.99 21.96 9.19
CA HIS A 299 2.08 20.94 8.14
C HIS A 299 1.02 21.06 7.02
N ASP A 300 0.06 21.97 7.14
CA ASP A 300 -0.93 22.21 6.09
C ASP A 300 -0.25 22.67 4.80
N PRO A 301 -0.73 22.26 3.60
CA PRO A 301 -0.19 22.75 2.35
C PRO A 301 -0.22 24.28 2.29
N ALA A 302 0.87 24.90 1.83
CA ALA A 302 0.94 26.34 1.72
C ALA A 302 -0.08 26.87 0.69
N HIS A 303 -0.89 27.84 1.10
CA HIS A 303 -1.81 28.55 0.20
C HIS A 303 -1.20 29.87 -0.28
N ILE A 304 -1.51 30.29 -1.51
CA ILE A 304 -1.02 31.54 -2.10
C ILE A 304 -1.45 32.78 -1.28
N SER A 305 -2.53 32.67 -0.51
CA SER A 305 -3.07 33.72 0.36
C SER A 305 -2.46 33.77 1.76
N ASP A 306 -1.52 32.88 2.12
CA ASP A 306 -0.96 32.83 3.48
C ASP A 306 -0.14 34.10 3.78
N SER A 307 -0.53 34.86 4.80
CA SER A 307 0.16 36.09 5.23
C SER A 307 1.60 35.83 5.65
N ARG A 308 1.91 34.60 6.08
CA ARG A 308 3.25 34.10 6.45
C ARG A 308 4.25 34.15 5.28
N PHE A 309 3.76 34.10 4.05
CA PHE A 309 4.57 33.96 2.84
C PHE A 309 4.61 35.24 1.99
N GLN A 310 3.72 36.20 2.25
CA GLN A 310 3.60 37.45 1.47
C GLN A 310 4.75 38.44 1.68
N SER A 311 5.42 38.38 2.84
CA SER A 311 6.53 39.30 3.20
C SER A 311 7.91 38.76 2.84
N LEU A 312 8.00 37.55 2.28
CA LEU A 312 9.27 36.87 2.03
C LEU A 312 9.79 37.12 0.60
N ASN A 313 11.11 37.24 0.47
CA ASN A 313 11.78 37.28 -0.83
C ASN A 313 11.54 35.97 -1.60
N SER A 314 11.53 36.01 -2.94
CA SER A 314 11.28 34.84 -3.81
C SER A 314 12.19 33.63 -3.49
N SER A 315 13.48 33.85 -3.22
CA SER A 315 14.40 32.78 -2.83
C SER A 315 14.05 32.18 -1.46
N MET A 316 13.69 33.00 -0.48
CA MET A 316 13.32 32.51 0.86
C MET A 316 11.97 31.79 0.83
N LEU A 317 11.01 32.32 0.06
CA LEU A 317 9.71 31.70 -0.16
C LEU A 317 9.84 30.26 -0.68
N SER A 318 10.72 30.03 -1.67
CA SER A 318 10.95 28.67 -2.20
C SER A 318 11.38 27.67 -1.13
N LEU A 319 12.29 28.07 -0.23
CA LEU A 319 12.78 27.23 0.86
C LEU A 319 11.68 26.88 1.86
N TYR A 320 10.82 27.85 2.21
CA TYR A 320 9.68 27.60 3.10
C TYR A 320 8.62 26.71 2.48
N LEU A 321 8.35 26.86 1.18
CA LEU A 321 7.40 25.99 0.47
C LEU A 321 7.90 24.54 0.41
N GLU A 322 9.20 24.34 0.19
CA GLU A 322 9.80 23.01 0.21
C GLU A 322 9.79 22.37 1.60
N GLU A 323 10.10 23.12 2.66
CA GLU A 323 9.95 22.64 4.04
C GLU A 323 8.49 22.29 4.37
N GLN A 324 7.54 23.15 3.99
CA GLN A 324 6.12 22.90 4.25
C GLN A 324 5.63 21.64 3.53
N LYS A 325 6.05 21.44 2.26
CA LYS A 325 5.74 20.23 1.51
C LYS A 325 6.31 18.99 2.19
N SER A 326 7.58 19.01 2.59
CA SER A 326 8.23 17.91 3.30
C SER A 326 7.51 17.61 4.63
N MET A 327 7.15 18.64 5.41
CA MET A 327 6.41 18.49 6.65
C MET A 327 5.02 17.87 6.44
N HIS A 328 4.32 18.25 5.37
CA HIS A 328 3.03 17.66 5.02
C HIS A 328 3.17 16.17 4.69
N GLU A 329 4.17 15.81 3.89
CA GLU A 329 4.47 14.41 3.54
C GLU A 329 4.83 13.59 4.79
N LEU A 330 5.60 14.17 5.72
CA LEU A 330 5.93 13.56 7.01
C LEU A 330 4.70 13.36 7.91
N TYR A 331 3.72 14.26 7.87
CA TYR A 331 2.44 14.05 8.56
C TYR A 331 1.65 12.89 7.96
N LEU A 332 1.55 12.82 6.62
CA LEU A 332 0.90 11.68 5.95
C LEU A 332 1.63 10.36 6.27
N PHE A 333 2.95 10.38 6.35
CA PHE A 333 3.75 9.23 6.76
C PHE A 333 3.51 8.84 8.22
N LEU A 334 3.37 9.81 9.15
CA LEU A 334 2.96 9.56 10.53
C LEU A 334 1.61 8.85 10.59
N LEU A 335 0.63 9.29 9.79
CA LEU A 335 -0.68 8.65 9.69
C LEU A 335 -0.57 7.18 9.24
N GLN A 336 0.21 6.90 8.20
CA GLN A 336 0.48 5.54 7.75
C GLN A 336 1.18 4.68 8.80
N CYS A 337 2.10 5.27 9.57
CA CYS A 337 2.79 4.59 10.66
C CYS A 337 1.86 4.24 11.83
N VAL A 338 0.96 5.16 12.21
CA VAL A 338 -0.07 4.90 13.24
C VAL A 338 -0.91 3.69 12.83
N ASP A 339 -1.40 3.68 11.59
CA ASP A 339 -2.26 2.61 11.11
C ASP A 339 -1.51 1.28 10.93
N SER A 340 -0.24 1.31 10.51
CA SER A 340 0.57 0.10 10.38
C SER A 340 0.84 -0.55 11.74
N VAL A 341 1.10 0.25 12.77
CA VAL A 341 1.25 -0.24 14.15
C VAL A 341 -0.08 -0.76 14.69
N GLU A 342 -1.19 -0.09 14.37
CA GLU A 342 -2.53 -0.53 14.75
C GLU A 342 -2.92 -1.85 14.06
N PHE A 343 -2.61 -2.02 12.78
CA PHE A 343 -2.78 -3.27 12.05
C PHE A 343 -1.90 -4.39 12.62
N ALA A 344 -0.65 -4.09 12.97
CA ALA A 344 0.21 -5.07 13.63
C ALA A 344 -0.40 -5.54 14.96
N ILE A 345 -1.00 -4.64 15.76
CA ILE A 345 -1.74 -5.01 16.98
C ILE A 345 -2.96 -5.87 16.65
N PHE A 346 -3.71 -5.52 15.61
CA PHE A 346 -4.85 -6.31 15.11
C PHE A 346 -4.44 -7.74 14.72
N VAL A 347 -3.30 -7.90 14.05
CA VAL A 347 -2.74 -9.21 13.69
C VAL A 347 -2.19 -9.97 14.90
N LEU A 348 -1.62 -9.27 15.89
CA LEU A 348 -1.08 -9.89 17.11
C LEU A 348 -2.15 -10.34 18.12
N ASP A 349 -3.42 -9.99 17.89
CA ASP A 349 -4.53 -10.38 18.76
C ASP A 349 -4.65 -11.91 18.89
N SER A 350 -5.06 -12.33 20.09
CA SER A 350 -5.07 -13.71 20.59
C SER A 350 -5.72 -14.73 19.67
N TYR A 351 -6.71 -14.31 18.88
CA TYR A 351 -7.47 -15.15 17.99
C TYR A 351 -6.71 -15.52 16.70
N VAL A 352 -6.03 -14.53 16.06
CA VAL A 352 -5.25 -14.76 14.83
C VAL A 352 -4.06 -15.68 15.10
N ARG A 353 -3.45 -15.55 16.29
CA ARG A 353 -2.30 -16.33 16.76
C ARG A 353 -2.43 -17.84 16.58
N ASN A 354 -3.64 -18.39 16.73
CA ASN A 354 -3.87 -19.84 16.75
C ASN A 354 -4.18 -20.43 15.36
N ASN A 355 -4.62 -19.61 14.40
CA ASN A 355 -5.13 -20.07 13.11
C ASN A 355 -4.24 -19.71 11.91
N ILE A 356 -3.21 -18.88 12.08
CA ILE A 356 -2.22 -18.59 11.02
C ILE A 356 -1.61 -19.86 10.42
N GLN A 357 -1.48 -20.93 11.23
CA GLN A 357 -0.95 -22.21 10.77
C GLN A 357 -1.79 -22.86 9.65
N ARG A 358 -3.11 -22.58 9.59
CA ARG A 358 -4.00 -23.10 8.54
C ARG A 358 -3.73 -22.51 7.16
N TYR A 359 -3.08 -21.34 7.12
CA TYR A 359 -2.81 -20.59 5.89
C TYR A 359 -1.35 -20.68 5.46
N MET A 360 -0.56 -21.51 6.16
CA MET A 360 0.78 -21.92 5.77
C MET A 360 0.71 -22.83 4.55
N SER A 361 0.47 -22.26 3.38
CA SER A 361 0.85 -22.92 2.14
C SER A 361 2.38 -22.99 2.08
N VAL A 362 2.90 -24.08 1.51
CA VAL A 362 4.31 -24.52 1.55
C VAL A 362 5.28 -23.49 0.90
N ASP A 363 4.78 -22.48 0.19
CA ASP A 363 5.56 -21.63 -0.70
C ASP A 363 5.89 -20.21 -0.19
N LYS A 364 5.44 -19.76 1.00
CA LYS A 364 5.67 -18.38 1.49
C LYS A 364 6.30 -18.17 2.90
N PRO A 365 7.16 -19.05 3.43
CA PRO A 365 7.75 -18.86 4.76
C PRO A 365 8.69 -17.64 4.87
N SER A 366 9.27 -17.18 3.75
CA SER A 366 10.13 -15.97 3.71
C SER A 366 9.37 -14.69 4.07
N LEU A 367 8.19 -14.48 3.47
CA LEU A 367 7.37 -13.28 3.69
C LEU A 367 6.91 -13.16 5.14
N MET A 368 6.63 -14.28 5.80
CA MET A 368 6.21 -14.28 7.20
C MET A 368 7.36 -13.96 8.17
N LYS A 369 8.57 -14.45 7.87
CA LYS A 369 9.79 -14.07 8.58
C LYS A 369 10.11 -12.58 8.40
N ASP A 370 9.70 -12.00 7.27
CA ASP A 370 9.98 -10.61 6.93
C ASP A 370 8.92 -9.60 7.35
N LEU A 371 7.78 -10.06 7.87
CA LEU A 371 6.70 -9.20 8.32
C LEU A 371 7.11 -8.36 9.55
N ASN A 372 7.28 -7.06 9.30
CA ASN A 372 7.46 -5.99 10.28
C ASN A 372 6.88 -4.67 9.72
N VAL A 373 6.82 -3.63 10.55
CA VAL A 373 6.23 -2.33 10.16
C VAL A 373 6.94 -1.73 8.94
N LYS A 374 8.27 -1.80 8.89
CA LYS A 374 9.05 -1.32 7.74
C LYS A 374 8.61 -1.99 6.43
N MET A 375 8.53 -3.32 6.42
CA MET A 375 8.21 -4.08 5.21
C MET A 375 6.75 -3.90 4.80
N MET A 376 5.82 -3.75 5.75
CA MET A 376 4.42 -3.44 5.46
C MET A 376 4.24 -2.09 4.73
N LEU A 377 5.10 -1.11 5.00
CA LEU A 377 5.05 0.22 4.40
C LEU A 377 5.83 0.33 3.09
N THR A 378 6.83 -0.55 2.86
CA THR A 378 7.79 -0.39 1.75
C THR A 378 7.71 -1.48 0.69
N SER A 379 7.24 -2.68 1.03
CA SER A 379 7.18 -3.81 0.10
C SER A 379 5.74 -4.08 -0.37
N PRO A 380 5.47 -4.05 -1.70
CA PRO A 380 4.15 -4.38 -2.24
C PRO A 380 3.79 -5.86 -2.03
N GLU A 381 4.77 -6.76 -2.00
CA GLU A 381 4.56 -8.20 -1.78
C GLU A 381 4.07 -8.49 -0.35
N VAL A 382 4.69 -7.82 0.63
CA VAL A 382 4.27 -7.93 2.04
C VAL A 382 2.92 -7.28 2.25
N ARG A 383 2.64 -6.19 1.53
CA ARG A 383 1.34 -5.52 1.56
C ARG A 383 0.21 -6.43 1.06
N GLU A 384 0.44 -7.12 -0.04
CA GLU A 384 -0.51 -8.13 -0.54
C GLU A 384 -0.68 -9.30 0.43
N PHE A 385 0.40 -9.71 1.11
CA PHE A 385 0.29 -10.69 2.18
C PHE A 385 -0.56 -10.20 3.37
N CYS A 386 -0.57 -8.90 3.69
CA CYS A 386 -1.49 -8.35 4.68
C CYS A 386 -2.96 -8.51 4.27
N HIS A 387 -3.30 -8.45 2.98
CA HIS A 387 -4.66 -8.69 2.49
C HIS A 387 -5.08 -10.14 2.72
N GLU A 388 -4.19 -11.09 2.45
CA GLU A 388 -4.43 -12.49 2.79
C GLU A 388 -4.69 -12.66 4.29
N LEU A 389 -3.89 -12.04 5.16
CA LEU A 389 -4.11 -12.08 6.61
C LEU A 389 -5.48 -11.53 7.01
N VAL A 390 -5.95 -10.45 6.37
CA VAL A 390 -7.32 -9.94 6.61
C VAL A 390 -8.37 -10.95 6.19
N ILE A 391 -8.24 -11.56 5.01
CA ILE A 391 -9.16 -12.61 4.54
C ILE A 391 -9.15 -13.80 5.51
N THR A 392 -7.98 -14.21 6.01
CA THR A 392 -7.88 -15.28 7.01
C THR A 392 -8.67 -14.98 8.28
N LYS A 393 -8.67 -13.71 8.68
CA LYS A 393 -9.39 -13.22 9.86
C LYS A 393 -10.89 -13.19 9.62
N ILE A 394 -11.31 -12.79 8.42
CA ILE A 394 -12.71 -12.86 7.98
C ILE A 394 -13.19 -14.32 7.97
N ASP A 395 -12.41 -15.23 7.39
CA ASP A 395 -12.73 -16.66 7.32
C ASP A 395 -12.85 -17.29 8.71
N GLU A 396 -12.00 -16.88 9.66
CA GLU A 396 -12.10 -17.28 11.06
C GLU A 396 -13.39 -16.77 11.71
N SER A 397 -13.73 -15.49 11.51
CA SER A 397 -14.94 -14.87 12.08
C SER A 397 -16.23 -15.46 11.53
N ALA A 398 -16.21 -16.01 10.32
CA ALA A 398 -17.35 -16.71 9.75
C ALA A 398 -17.60 -18.08 10.42
N ILE A 399 -16.56 -18.71 10.98
CA ILE A 399 -16.66 -20.03 11.63
C ILE A 399 -17.09 -19.90 13.10
N GLN A 400 -16.52 -18.92 13.82
CA GLN A 400 -16.88 -18.64 15.21
C GLN A 400 -18.06 -17.68 15.20
N SER A 401 -19.28 -18.20 15.43
CA SER A 401 -20.56 -17.47 15.58
C SER A 401 -20.53 -15.95 15.37
N PRO A 402 -21.33 -15.38 14.45
CA PRO A 402 -21.25 -13.98 14.06
C PRO A 402 -21.32 -13.06 15.29
N THR A 403 -20.17 -12.53 15.70
CA THR A 403 -20.11 -11.45 16.68
C THR A 403 -20.70 -10.18 16.05
N ASP A 404 -21.36 -9.33 16.85
CA ASP A 404 -22.11 -8.15 16.38
C ASP A 404 -21.29 -7.12 15.57
N GLU A 405 -19.95 -7.13 15.66
CA GLU A 405 -19.10 -6.22 14.88
C GLU A 405 -18.33 -6.93 13.75
N SER A 406 -18.60 -6.49 12.52
CA SER A 406 -17.88 -6.87 11.30
C SER A 406 -16.37 -6.60 11.43
N VAL A 407 -15.55 -7.57 10.98
CA VAL A 407 -14.09 -7.44 10.94
C VAL A 407 -13.69 -6.26 10.06
N THR A 408 -14.39 -6.07 8.95
CA THR A 408 -14.15 -4.96 8.02
C THR A 408 -14.44 -3.60 8.66
N CYS A 409 -15.52 -3.50 9.45
CA CYS A 409 -15.85 -2.27 10.18
C CYS A 409 -14.81 -1.95 11.27
N ASP A 410 -14.32 -2.96 11.99
CA ASP A 410 -13.25 -2.78 12.98
C ASP A 410 -11.95 -2.32 12.31
N LEU A 411 -11.60 -2.92 11.16
CA LEU A 411 -10.43 -2.53 10.36
C LEU A 411 -10.53 -1.07 9.88
N GLN A 412 -11.71 -0.64 9.40
CA GLN A 412 -11.93 0.73 8.95
C GLN A 412 -11.84 1.75 10.09
N LYS A 413 -12.32 1.38 11.30
CA LYS A 413 -12.23 2.23 12.49
C LYS A 413 -10.79 2.36 12.99
N ARG A 414 -10.01 1.27 12.89
CA ARG A 414 -8.64 1.19 13.42
C ARG A 414 -7.59 1.76 12.47
N CYS A 415 -7.67 1.47 11.18
CA CYS A 415 -6.63 1.76 10.19
C CYS A 415 -7.19 2.27 8.84
N PRO A 416 -7.82 3.47 8.82
CA PRO A 416 -8.49 4.03 7.63
C PRO A 416 -7.56 4.60 6.55
N ILE A 417 -6.30 4.92 6.88
CA ILE A 417 -5.27 5.37 5.93
C ILE A 417 -4.51 4.18 5.37
N PHE A 418 -4.18 3.19 6.21
CA PHE A 418 -3.52 1.99 5.73
C PHE A 418 -4.46 1.21 4.83
N PHE A 419 -5.75 1.07 5.15
CA PHE A 419 -6.74 0.47 4.25
C PHE A 419 -7.59 1.54 3.56
N THR A 420 -7.45 1.64 2.24
CA THR A 420 -8.18 2.60 1.42
C THR A 420 -9.67 2.27 1.38
N GLN A 421 -10.49 3.25 1.02
CA GLN A 421 -11.93 3.06 0.85
C GLN A 421 -12.27 1.98 -0.21
N GLY A 422 -11.43 1.79 -1.22
CA GLY A 422 -11.60 0.71 -2.20
C GLY A 422 -11.38 -0.68 -1.59
N GLU A 423 -10.34 -0.82 -0.76
CA GLU A 423 -10.05 -2.07 -0.02
C GLU A 423 -11.15 -2.38 1.00
N TYR A 424 -11.75 -1.36 1.64
CA TYR A 424 -12.91 -1.55 2.51
C TYR A 424 -14.07 -2.26 1.79
N PHE A 425 -14.46 -1.76 0.60
CA PHE A 425 -15.53 -2.37 -0.17
C PHE A 425 -15.20 -3.79 -0.62
N PHE A 426 -13.94 -4.03 -0.98
CA PHE A 426 -13.45 -5.36 -1.31
C PHE A 426 -13.58 -6.33 -0.11
N PHE A 427 -13.02 -6.00 1.05
CA PHE A 427 -13.10 -6.87 2.22
C PHE A 427 -14.53 -7.05 2.73
N ARG A 428 -15.36 -6.00 2.65
CA ARG A 428 -16.78 -6.10 3.01
C ARG A 428 -17.52 -7.05 2.08
N GLY A 429 -17.24 -7.00 0.77
CA GLY A 429 -17.80 -7.92 -0.21
C GLY A 429 -17.41 -9.37 0.09
N ILE A 430 -16.13 -9.62 0.43
CA ILE A 430 -15.63 -10.95 0.80
C ILE A 430 -16.28 -11.46 2.09
N GLU A 431 -16.37 -10.62 3.13
CA GLU A 431 -17.04 -10.95 4.39
C GLU A 431 -18.50 -11.38 4.19
N LEU A 432 -19.23 -10.67 3.33
CA LEU A 432 -20.60 -11.04 2.97
C LEU A 432 -20.67 -12.36 2.18
N ILE A 433 -19.72 -12.65 1.29
CA ILE A 433 -19.63 -13.97 0.63
C ILE A 433 -19.40 -15.08 1.67
N ARG A 434 -18.52 -14.85 2.65
CA ARG A 434 -18.24 -15.82 3.72
C ARG A 434 -19.44 -16.02 4.65
N GLN A 435 -20.19 -14.97 4.91
CA GLN A 435 -21.46 -15.06 5.61
C GLN A 435 -22.48 -15.90 4.81
N ALA A 436 -22.60 -15.66 3.50
CA ALA A 436 -23.49 -16.41 2.63
C ALA A 436 -23.17 -17.93 2.57
N LEU A 437 -21.90 -18.31 2.73
CA LEU A 437 -21.48 -19.72 2.83
C LEU A 437 -22.05 -20.45 4.04
N SER A 438 -22.32 -19.73 5.14
CA SER A 438 -22.90 -20.31 6.36
C SER A 438 -24.43 -20.44 6.31
N GLU A 439 -25.07 -19.75 5.35
CA GLU A 439 -26.52 -19.66 5.25
C GLU A 439 -27.12 -20.86 4.52
N ARG A 440 -28.24 -21.38 5.02
CA ARG A 440 -28.90 -22.57 4.48
C ARG A 440 -30.02 -22.23 3.50
N LEU A 441 -30.67 -21.09 3.67
CA LEU A 441 -31.79 -20.65 2.85
C LEU A 441 -31.30 -19.99 1.55
N GLU A 442 -31.80 -20.44 0.40
CA GLU A 442 -31.39 -19.92 -0.92
C GLU A 442 -31.75 -18.44 -1.10
N ASP A 443 -32.93 -18.01 -0.64
CA ASP A 443 -33.39 -16.62 -0.74
C ASP A 443 -32.52 -15.67 0.12
N GLU A 444 -32.18 -16.07 1.33
CA GLU A 444 -31.32 -15.28 2.21
C GLU A 444 -29.87 -15.26 1.70
N ARG A 445 -29.37 -16.40 1.24
CA ARG A 445 -28.05 -16.51 0.61
C ARG A 445 -27.95 -15.60 -0.62
N THR A 446 -28.93 -15.65 -1.52
CA THR A 446 -28.96 -14.77 -2.70
C THR A 446 -29.12 -13.31 -2.33
N HIS A 447 -29.88 -12.98 -1.28
CA HIS A 447 -29.97 -11.62 -0.75
C HIS A 447 -28.60 -11.10 -0.26
N ILE A 448 -27.87 -11.89 0.54
CA ILE A 448 -26.53 -11.51 1.03
C ILE A 448 -25.54 -11.39 -0.12
N LEU A 449 -25.59 -12.29 -1.12
CA LEU A 449 -24.73 -12.23 -2.30
C LEU A 449 -25.01 -10.98 -3.16
N LYS A 450 -26.27 -10.55 -3.28
CA LYS A 450 -26.62 -9.26 -3.91
C LYS A 450 -26.09 -8.08 -3.12
N GLN A 451 -26.13 -8.12 -1.78
CA GLN A 451 -25.50 -7.07 -0.97
C GLN A 451 -23.98 -7.03 -1.17
N SER A 452 -23.33 -8.20 -1.25
CA SER A 452 -21.90 -8.33 -1.55
C SER A 452 -21.55 -7.71 -2.90
N LEU A 453 -22.36 -7.99 -3.92
CA LEU A 453 -22.21 -7.42 -5.27
C LEU A 453 -22.25 -5.90 -5.26
N LEU A 454 -23.23 -5.32 -4.54
CA LEU A 454 -23.35 -3.87 -4.40
C LEU A 454 -22.10 -3.25 -3.77
N GLN A 455 -21.44 -3.94 -2.82
CA GLN A 455 -20.18 -3.45 -2.24
C GLN A 455 -19.05 -3.45 -3.28
N PHE A 456 -18.85 -4.56 -4.00
CA PHE A 456 -17.81 -4.62 -5.03
C PHE A 456 -18.03 -3.59 -6.14
N GLN A 457 -19.29 -3.34 -6.53
CA GLN A 457 -19.64 -2.31 -7.50
C GLN A 457 -19.23 -0.90 -7.02
N GLN A 458 -19.20 -0.57 -5.72
CA GLN A 458 -18.82 0.78 -5.26
C GLN A 458 -17.38 1.18 -5.68
N ALA A 459 -16.48 0.23 -5.86
CA ALA A 459 -15.08 0.50 -6.22
C ALA A 459 -14.52 -0.50 -7.24
N SER A 460 -15.37 -1.01 -8.14
CA SER A 460 -15.03 -2.07 -9.08
C SER A 460 -13.87 -1.71 -10.01
N GLU A 461 -13.65 -0.43 -10.30
CA GLU A 461 -12.52 0.12 -11.08
C GLU A 461 -11.17 0.07 -10.35
N LYS A 462 -11.16 0.12 -9.00
CA LYS A 462 -9.95 0.22 -8.17
C LYS A 462 -9.42 -1.13 -7.70
N ILE A 463 -10.25 -2.17 -7.77
CA ILE A 463 -9.87 -3.53 -7.34
C ILE A 463 -8.94 -4.14 -8.42
N PRO A 464 -7.81 -4.77 -8.06
CA PRO A 464 -6.96 -5.42 -9.05
C PRO A 464 -7.64 -6.66 -9.66
N VAL A 465 -7.33 -6.96 -10.92
CA VAL A 465 -7.98 -8.06 -11.67
C VAL A 465 -7.81 -9.41 -10.96
N ASN A 466 -6.63 -9.70 -10.42
CA ASN A 466 -6.36 -10.96 -9.69
C ASN A 466 -7.31 -11.18 -8.50
N HIS A 467 -7.69 -10.11 -7.80
CA HIS A 467 -8.66 -10.19 -6.71
C HIS A 467 -10.07 -10.45 -7.24
N LEU A 468 -10.43 -9.85 -8.38
CA LEU A 468 -11.72 -10.11 -9.03
C LEU A 468 -11.82 -11.54 -9.55
N GLU A 469 -10.74 -12.13 -10.07
CA GLU A 469 -10.72 -13.55 -10.47
C GLU A 469 -11.07 -14.46 -9.27
N ARG A 470 -10.49 -14.16 -8.10
CA ARG A 470 -10.82 -14.86 -6.86
C ARG A 470 -12.28 -14.65 -6.44
N VAL A 471 -12.81 -13.42 -6.54
CA VAL A 471 -14.22 -13.12 -6.25
C VAL A 471 -15.14 -13.88 -7.22
N CYS A 472 -14.83 -13.93 -8.51
CA CYS A 472 -15.59 -14.67 -9.50
C CYS A 472 -15.62 -16.17 -9.18
N ALA A 473 -14.48 -16.76 -8.80
CA ALA A 473 -14.41 -18.15 -8.37
C ALA A 473 -15.26 -18.42 -7.12
N LEU A 474 -15.26 -17.49 -6.15
CA LEU A 474 -16.11 -17.60 -4.95
C LEU A 474 -17.60 -17.51 -5.29
N TYR A 475 -18.01 -16.61 -6.20
CA TYR A 475 -19.39 -16.53 -6.67
C TYR A 475 -19.82 -17.76 -7.46
N GLN A 476 -18.95 -18.34 -8.27
CA GLN A 476 -19.22 -19.60 -8.98
C GLN A 476 -19.42 -20.77 -8.00
N GLN A 477 -18.63 -20.85 -6.93
CA GLN A 477 -18.82 -21.82 -5.84
C GLN A 477 -20.19 -21.63 -5.14
N GLN A 478 -20.67 -20.39 -5.02
CA GLN A 478 -21.99 -20.07 -4.46
C GLN A 478 -23.14 -20.13 -5.47
N SER A 479 -22.91 -20.62 -6.69
CA SER A 479 -23.92 -20.66 -7.75
C SER A 479 -24.54 -19.27 -8.02
N PHE A 480 -23.71 -18.22 -8.06
CA PHE A 480 -24.11 -16.81 -8.26
C PHE A 480 -23.43 -16.20 -9.49
N HIS A 481 -23.64 -16.82 -10.65
CA HIS A 481 -23.07 -16.42 -11.95
C HIS A 481 -23.57 -15.04 -12.40
N ILE A 482 -24.85 -14.71 -12.12
CA ILE A 482 -25.47 -13.41 -12.44
C ILE A 482 -24.63 -12.27 -11.84
N GLY A 483 -24.18 -12.40 -10.59
CA GLY A 483 -23.35 -11.38 -9.95
C GLY A 483 -22.00 -11.16 -10.61
N VAL A 484 -21.40 -12.20 -11.21
CA VAL A 484 -20.15 -12.05 -11.97
C VAL A 484 -20.39 -11.24 -13.24
N VAL A 485 -21.46 -11.55 -13.97
CA VAL A 485 -21.86 -10.82 -15.18
C VAL A 485 -22.08 -9.35 -14.84
N GLU A 486 -22.91 -9.06 -13.84
CA GLU A 486 -23.19 -7.68 -13.40
C GLU A 486 -21.94 -6.94 -12.92
N LEU A 487 -21.08 -7.58 -12.12
CA LEU A 487 -19.87 -6.96 -11.57
C LEU A 487 -18.87 -6.56 -12.66
N MET A 488 -18.61 -7.47 -13.60
CA MET A 488 -17.61 -7.25 -14.64
C MET A 488 -18.10 -6.24 -15.69
N LEU A 489 -19.41 -6.20 -15.96
CA LEU A 489 -20.00 -5.19 -16.84
C LEU A 489 -20.05 -3.80 -16.17
N ASP A 490 -20.31 -3.73 -14.87
CA ASP A 490 -20.20 -2.49 -14.10
C ASP A 490 -18.75 -1.96 -14.12
N ARG A 491 -17.77 -2.84 -13.90
CA ARG A 491 -16.35 -2.49 -14.01
C ARG A 491 -15.99 -1.95 -15.39
N ALA A 492 -16.41 -2.62 -16.47
CA ALA A 492 -16.12 -2.18 -17.84
C ALA A 492 -16.66 -0.77 -18.10
N ARG A 493 -17.89 -0.49 -17.64
CA ARG A 493 -18.53 0.84 -17.74
C ARG A 493 -17.77 1.92 -16.97
N LYS A 494 -17.25 1.59 -15.79
CA LYS A 494 -16.52 2.53 -14.92
C LYS A 494 -15.09 2.79 -15.38
N LEU A 495 -14.41 1.77 -15.91
CA LEU A 495 -13.07 1.90 -16.48
C LEU A 495 -13.07 2.78 -17.74
N ASP A 496 -14.10 2.65 -18.58
CA ASP A 496 -14.20 3.38 -19.85
C ASP A 496 -15.58 4.03 -20.06
N PRO A 497 -15.92 5.10 -19.31
CA PRO A 497 -17.22 5.78 -19.44
C PRO A 497 -17.44 6.42 -20.81
N HIS A 498 -16.37 6.75 -21.51
CA HIS A 498 -16.39 7.41 -22.81
C HIS A 498 -16.27 6.44 -23.99
N GLN A 499 -16.27 5.13 -23.73
CA GLN A 499 -16.16 4.07 -24.74
C GLN A 499 -14.96 4.24 -25.69
N LYS A 500 -13.83 4.72 -25.18
CA LYS A 500 -12.59 4.86 -25.96
C LYS A 500 -12.13 3.51 -26.51
N ALA A 501 -12.29 2.43 -25.74
CA ALA A 501 -11.95 1.09 -26.18
C ALA A 501 -12.80 0.60 -27.36
N LEU A 502 -14.08 1.01 -27.44
CA LEU A 502 -14.94 0.69 -28.58
C LEU A 502 -14.40 1.31 -29.88
N PHE A 503 -13.94 2.57 -29.81
CA PHE A 503 -13.33 3.24 -30.97
C PHE A 503 -12.09 2.49 -31.49
N VAL A 504 -11.27 1.94 -30.58
CA VAL A 504 -10.13 1.07 -30.91
C VAL A 504 -10.58 -0.22 -31.58
N TYR A 505 -11.66 -0.83 -31.09
CA TYR A 505 -12.21 -2.07 -31.63
C TYR A 505 -12.73 -1.87 -33.07
N GLU A 506 -13.39 -0.75 -33.35
CA GLU A 506 -14.03 -0.47 -34.65
C GLU A 506 -13.06 0.12 -35.69
N ASN A 507 -11.99 0.81 -35.28
CA ASN A 507 -11.05 1.47 -36.18
C ASN A 507 -9.63 0.92 -36.02
N GLU A 508 -9.10 0.26 -37.07
CA GLU A 508 -7.72 -0.24 -37.13
C GLU A 508 -6.67 0.88 -37.40
N GLY A 509 -6.80 2.03 -36.71
CA GLY A 509 -5.92 3.20 -36.86
C GLY A 509 -4.74 3.26 -35.87
N GLU A 510 -3.95 4.34 -35.94
CA GLU A 510 -3.01 4.66 -34.85
C GLU A 510 -3.79 5.12 -33.62
N VAL A 511 -3.67 4.35 -32.54
CA VAL A 511 -4.41 4.55 -31.29
C VAL A 511 -3.45 4.85 -30.16
N ASP A 512 -3.84 5.82 -29.31
CA ASP A 512 -3.16 6.17 -28.05
C ASP A 512 -2.92 4.95 -27.15
N ASP A 513 -1.76 4.89 -26.50
CA ASP A 513 -1.41 3.77 -25.60
C ASP A 513 -2.41 3.60 -24.44
N VAL A 514 -3.02 4.69 -23.95
CA VAL A 514 -4.04 4.65 -22.90
C VAL A 514 -5.31 3.93 -23.37
N SER A 515 -5.75 4.19 -24.61
CA SER A 515 -6.95 3.56 -25.17
C SER A 515 -6.73 2.07 -25.43
N LYS A 516 -5.50 1.66 -25.77
CA LYS A 516 -5.12 0.24 -25.86
C LYS A 516 -5.12 -0.45 -24.50
N GLN A 517 -4.60 0.20 -23.45
CA GLN A 517 -4.67 -0.35 -22.09
C GLN A 517 -6.12 -0.55 -21.62
N LEU A 518 -7.00 0.42 -21.86
CA LEU A 518 -8.42 0.30 -21.54
C LEU A 518 -9.10 -0.84 -22.31
N PHE A 519 -8.73 -1.02 -23.58
CA PHE A 519 -9.19 -2.13 -24.41
C PHE A 519 -8.79 -3.49 -23.82
N ASP A 520 -7.50 -3.66 -23.50
CA ASP A 520 -6.97 -4.90 -22.90
C ASP A 520 -7.62 -5.20 -21.55
N ASP A 521 -7.82 -4.18 -20.71
CA ASP A 521 -8.42 -4.34 -19.39
C ASP A 521 -9.91 -4.69 -19.46
N ARG A 522 -10.65 -4.17 -20.44
CA ARG A 522 -12.03 -4.58 -20.70
C ARG A 522 -12.10 -6.02 -21.22
N LEU A 523 -11.21 -6.41 -22.13
CA LEU A 523 -11.15 -7.78 -22.65
C LEU A 523 -10.90 -8.79 -21.53
N LYS A 524 -9.93 -8.55 -20.64
CA LYS A 524 -9.71 -9.41 -19.46
C LYS A 524 -10.98 -9.56 -18.62
N GLY A 525 -11.76 -8.50 -18.50
CA GLY A 525 -13.04 -8.53 -17.81
C GLY A 525 -14.09 -9.40 -18.51
N TYR A 526 -14.21 -9.25 -19.83
CA TYR A 526 -15.13 -10.05 -20.64
C TYR A 526 -14.74 -11.53 -20.67
N ASP A 527 -13.45 -11.85 -20.69
CA ASP A 527 -12.98 -13.23 -20.60
C ASP A 527 -13.47 -13.93 -19.32
N LEU A 528 -13.56 -13.22 -18.20
CA LEU A 528 -14.12 -13.75 -16.96
C LEU A 528 -15.64 -13.98 -17.06
N ILE A 529 -16.36 -13.10 -17.76
CA ILE A 529 -17.78 -13.29 -18.05
C ILE A 529 -17.97 -14.54 -18.93
N LEU A 530 -17.22 -14.66 -20.02
CA LEU A 530 -17.32 -15.80 -20.94
C LEU A 530 -16.99 -17.13 -20.26
N LYS A 531 -15.94 -17.16 -19.42
CA LYS A 531 -15.63 -18.32 -18.57
C LYS A 531 -16.81 -18.67 -17.65
N THR A 532 -17.48 -17.67 -17.09
CA THR A 532 -18.65 -17.85 -16.22
C THR A 532 -19.88 -18.34 -17.00
N LEU A 533 -20.12 -17.86 -18.21
CA LEU A 533 -21.20 -18.36 -19.08
C LEU A 533 -20.97 -19.81 -19.48
N LYS A 534 -19.72 -20.16 -19.81
CA LYS A 534 -19.32 -21.55 -20.09
C LYS A 534 -19.52 -22.45 -18.89
N ASP A 535 -19.15 -21.97 -17.70
CA ASP A 535 -19.38 -22.67 -16.44
C ASP A 535 -20.87 -22.87 -16.15
N ALA A 536 -21.70 -21.82 -16.30
CA ALA A 536 -23.15 -21.91 -16.14
C ALA A 536 -23.79 -22.90 -17.12
N LYS A 537 -23.37 -22.90 -18.38
CA LYS A 537 -23.82 -23.88 -19.39
C LYS A 537 -23.45 -25.31 -19.00
N SER A 538 -22.28 -25.52 -18.40
CA SER A 538 -21.84 -26.86 -17.96
C SER A 538 -22.76 -27.48 -16.90
N LEU A 539 -23.52 -26.68 -16.16
CA LEU A 539 -24.49 -27.16 -15.16
C LEU A 539 -25.63 -27.97 -15.77
N MET A 540 -25.88 -27.82 -17.08
CA MET A 540 -26.87 -28.60 -17.83
C MET A 540 -26.38 -29.99 -18.23
N LEU A 541 -25.09 -30.27 -18.09
CA LEU A 541 -24.51 -31.56 -18.48
C LEU A 541 -24.85 -32.64 -17.43
N PRO A 542 -25.08 -33.90 -17.84
CA PRO A 542 -25.42 -35.00 -16.93
C PRO A 542 -24.35 -35.28 -15.85
N ASN A 543 -23.08 -35.02 -16.17
CA ASN A 543 -21.91 -35.31 -15.33
C ASN A 543 -21.31 -34.03 -14.68
N ALA A 544 -22.11 -33.00 -14.43
CA ALA A 544 -21.61 -31.77 -13.83
C ALA A 544 -21.08 -32.01 -12.39
N ASN A 545 -19.85 -31.57 -12.11
CA ASN A 545 -19.24 -31.64 -10.78
C ASN A 545 -19.93 -30.65 -9.82
N LEU A 546 -20.76 -31.17 -8.91
CA LEU A 546 -21.58 -30.39 -7.98
C LEU A 546 -21.10 -30.48 -6.52
N GLU A 547 -20.06 -31.28 -6.23
CA GLU A 547 -19.66 -31.65 -4.85
C GLU A 547 -19.28 -30.46 -3.95
N ASN A 548 -18.95 -29.30 -4.52
CA ASN A 548 -18.57 -28.08 -3.80
C ASN A 548 -19.38 -26.84 -4.19
N ARG A 549 -20.61 -27.02 -4.70
CA ARG A 549 -21.47 -25.91 -5.10
C ARG A 549 -22.75 -25.81 -4.28
N ALA A 550 -23.19 -24.59 -4.07
CA ALA A 550 -24.50 -24.31 -3.52
C ALA A 550 -25.62 -24.93 -4.39
N PRO A 551 -26.62 -25.62 -3.81
CA PRO A 551 -27.70 -26.24 -4.57
C PRO A 551 -28.54 -25.19 -5.29
N ILE A 552 -28.98 -25.54 -6.50
CA ILE A 552 -29.84 -24.74 -7.38
C ILE A 552 -31.15 -25.52 -7.58
N ILE A 553 -32.30 -24.90 -7.32
CA ILE A 553 -33.61 -25.55 -7.46
C ILE A 553 -33.92 -25.88 -8.93
N ASP A 554 -33.94 -24.88 -9.81
CA ASP A 554 -34.24 -25.03 -11.24
C ASP A 554 -33.05 -24.58 -12.07
N LYS A 555 -32.21 -25.55 -12.46
CA LYS A 555 -31.03 -25.30 -13.30
C LYS A 555 -31.40 -24.68 -14.64
N THR A 556 -32.48 -25.17 -15.25
CA THR A 556 -32.97 -24.74 -16.58
C THR A 556 -33.31 -23.26 -16.60
N LEU A 557 -34.14 -22.85 -15.64
CA LEU A 557 -34.53 -21.46 -15.47
C LEU A 557 -33.34 -20.58 -15.06
N TYR A 558 -32.49 -21.06 -14.17
CA TYR A 558 -31.32 -20.33 -13.70
C TYR A 558 -30.33 -20.00 -14.82
N VAL A 559 -29.92 -20.99 -15.62
CA VAL A 559 -28.98 -20.75 -16.72
C VAL A 559 -29.60 -19.80 -17.74
N LYS A 560 -30.90 -19.96 -18.05
CA LYS A 560 -31.60 -19.03 -18.93
C LYS A 560 -31.52 -17.59 -18.41
N GLN A 561 -31.75 -17.37 -17.11
CA GLN A 561 -31.61 -16.04 -16.49
C GLN A 561 -30.19 -15.47 -16.59
N VAL A 562 -29.15 -16.29 -16.41
CA VAL A 562 -27.74 -15.85 -16.54
C VAL A 562 -27.45 -15.35 -17.96
N PHE A 563 -27.91 -16.08 -18.97
CA PHE A 563 -27.73 -15.66 -20.36
C PHE A 563 -28.58 -14.45 -20.73
N GLU A 564 -29.82 -14.37 -20.22
CA GLU A 564 -30.68 -13.19 -20.39
C GLU A 564 -30.04 -11.93 -19.80
N GLU A 565 -29.43 -12.02 -18.62
CA GLU A 565 -28.72 -10.88 -17.99
C GLU A 565 -27.55 -10.39 -18.84
N ALA A 566 -26.76 -11.32 -19.40
CA ALA A 566 -25.66 -10.97 -20.30
C ALA A 566 -26.16 -10.24 -21.56
N VAL A 567 -27.28 -10.71 -22.15
CA VAL A 567 -27.84 -10.12 -23.38
C VAL A 567 -28.54 -8.77 -23.12
N GLN A 568 -29.13 -8.56 -21.95
CA GLN A 568 -29.80 -7.30 -21.60
C GLN A 568 -28.85 -6.09 -21.43
N ASN A 569 -27.53 -6.34 -21.36
CA ASN A 569 -26.55 -5.29 -21.23
C ASN A 569 -26.51 -4.36 -22.45
N LYS A 570 -26.10 -3.10 -22.24
CA LYS A 570 -26.05 -2.04 -23.28
C LYS A 570 -24.63 -1.69 -23.73
N ASP A 571 -23.66 -2.54 -23.47
CA ASP A 571 -22.27 -2.35 -23.84
C ASP A 571 -21.97 -2.97 -25.22
N PRO A 572 -21.75 -2.16 -26.28
CA PRO A 572 -21.55 -2.67 -27.63
C PRO A 572 -20.32 -3.56 -27.76
N MET A 573 -19.21 -3.18 -27.10
CA MET A 573 -17.95 -3.92 -27.19
C MET A 573 -18.07 -5.31 -26.55
N PHE A 574 -18.80 -5.42 -25.44
CA PHE A 574 -19.11 -6.70 -24.84
C PHE A 574 -19.95 -7.58 -25.77
N HIS A 575 -20.97 -7.01 -26.42
CA HIS A 575 -21.80 -7.74 -27.38
C HIS A 575 -20.98 -8.29 -28.56
N TYR A 576 -20.04 -7.52 -29.11
CA TYR A 576 -19.15 -8.00 -30.16
C TYR A 576 -18.33 -9.21 -29.69
N GLN A 577 -17.75 -9.13 -28.50
CA GLN A 577 -16.98 -10.23 -27.91
C GLN A 577 -17.86 -11.45 -27.60
N LEU A 578 -19.10 -11.22 -27.14
CA LEU A 578 -20.08 -12.26 -26.90
C LEU A 578 -20.44 -12.99 -28.20
N TYR A 579 -20.68 -12.27 -29.29
CA TYR A 579 -21.01 -12.87 -30.59
C TYR A 579 -19.84 -13.68 -31.16
N CYS A 580 -18.61 -13.19 -31.04
CA CYS A 580 -17.40 -13.96 -31.35
C CYS A 580 -17.40 -15.29 -30.59
N TRP A 581 -17.68 -15.26 -29.28
CA TRP A 581 -17.74 -16.47 -28.46
C TRP A 581 -18.87 -17.43 -28.88
N TYR A 582 -20.06 -16.92 -29.25
CA TYR A 582 -21.14 -17.75 -29.80
C TYR A 582 -20.75 -18.44 -31.11
N ILE A 583 -20.01 -17.75 -31.98
CA ILE A 583 -19.51 -18.31 -33.24
C ILE A 583 -18.46 -19.38 -32.94
N ASP A 584 -17.52 -19.13 -32.03
CA ASP A 584 -16.44 -20.05 -31.68
C ASP A 584 -16.96 -21.34 -31.01
N GLU A 585 -18.01 -21.25 -30.20
CA GLU A 585 -18.66 -22.40 -29.55
C GLU A 585 -19.73 -23.08 -30.44
N ASN A 586 -19.84 -22.72 -31.73
CA ASN A 586 -20.81 -23.24 -32.70
C ASN A 586 -22.29 -23.11 -32.29
N MET A 587 -22.65 -21.97 -31.69
CA MET A 587 -24.00 -21.69 -31.18
C MET A 587 -24.76 -20.64 -32.01
N MET A 588 -24.54 -20.61 -33.33
CA MET A 588 -25.18 -19.62 -34.21
C MET A 588 -26.72 -19.70 -34.19
N ASP A 589 -27.30 -20.88 -34.02
CA ASP A 589 -28.76 -21.08 -33.93
C ASP A 589 -29.36 -20.40 -32.67
N GLU A 590 -28.60 -20.32 -31.58
CA GLU A 590 -29.02 -19.59 -30.37
C GLU A 590 -28.91 -18.09 -30.58
N LEU A 591 -27.87 -17.63 -31.28
CA LEU A 591 -27.65 -16.22 -31.60
C LEU A 591 -28.76 -15.64 -32.49
N LEU A 592 -29.38 -16.45 -33.37
CA LEU A 592 -30.53 -16.04 -34.18
C LEU A 592 -31.76 -15.65 -33.35
N LYS A 593 -31.86 -16.11 -32.10
CA LYS A 593 -32.97 -15.78 -31.21
C LYS A 593 -32.80 -14.40 -30.57
N PHE A 594 -31.61 -13.82 -30.63
CA PHE A 594 -31.33 -12.53 -30.01
C PHE A 594 -31.86 -11.39 -30.88
N ASP A 595 -32.26 -10.31 -30.21
CA ASP A 595 -32.75 -9.10 -30.84
C ASP A 595 -32.03 -7.90 -30.20
N THR A 596 -30.82 -7.64 -30.67
CA THR A 596 -29.96 -6.57 -30.15
C THR A 596 -29.59 -5.62 -31.28
N GLU A 597 -29.51 -4.33 -30.96
CA GLU A 597 -29.18 -3.28 -31.93
C GLU A 597 -27.74 -3.41 -32.49
N TYR A 598 -26.88 -4.15 -31.79
CA TYR A 598 -25.47 -4.33 -32.12
C TYR A 598 -25.18 -5.51 -33.06
N LEU A 599 -26.17 -6.40 -33.27
CA LEU A 599 -25.98 -7.63 -34.05
C LEU A 599 -25.70 -7.34 -35.53
N VAL A 600 -26.53 -6.49 -36.14
CA VAL A 600 -26.37 -6.12 -37.56
C VAL A 600 -25.04 -5.38 -37.80
N PRO A 601 -24.70 -4.30 -37.06
CA PRO A 601 -23.40 -3.63 -37.20
C PRO A 601 -22.18 -4.55 -37.06
N PHE A 602 -22.25 -5.52 -36.14
CA PHE A 602 -21.17 -6.48 -35.94
C PHE A 602 -20.92 -7.32 -37.19
N PHE A 603 -21.97 -7.95 -37.72
CA PHE A 603 -21.82 -8.80 -38.90
C PHE A 603 -21.49 -7.99 -40.16
N THR A 604 -21.97 -6.75 -40.30
CA THR A 604 -21.69 -5.94 -41.51
C THR A 604 -20.30 -5.32 -41.52
N ASN A 605 -19.81 -4.82 -40.37
CA ASN A 605 -18.63 -3.95 -40.34
C ASN A 605 -17.42 -4.56 -39.63
N ILE A 606 -17.64 -5.49 -38.70
CA ILE A 606 -16.61 -5.95 -37.76
C ILE A 606 -16.12 -7.35 -38.10
N LEU A 607 -17.05 -8.27 -38.40
CA LEU A 607 -16.67 -9.65 -38.73
C LEU A 607 -15.98 -9.69 -40.10
N LYS A 608 -14.68 -10.00 -40.11
CA LYS A 608 -13.86 -10.07 -41.34
C LYS A 608 -14.27 -11.20 -42.30
N ASP A 609 -14.94 -12.24 -41.80
CA ASP A 609 -15.41 -13.37 -42.61
C ASP A 609 -16.76 -13.04 -43.28
N GLU A 610 -16.68 -12.49 -44.51
CA GLU A 610 -17.86 -12.09 -45.30
C GLU A 610 -18.81 -13.27 -45.56
N TYR A 611 -18.30 -14.50 -45.68
CA TYR A 611 -19.14 -15.69 -45.90
C TYR A 611 -20.00 -15.99 -44.67
N LYS A 612 -19.38 -16.13 -43.49
CA LYS A 612 -20.10 -16.39 -42.24
C LYS A 612 -21.07 -15.26 -41.90
N SER A 613 -20.65 -14.02 -42.16
CA SER A 613 -21.48 -12.84 -41.95
C SER A 613 -22.76 -12.90 -42.75
N LEU A 614 -22.65 -13.07 -44.06
CA LEU A 614 -23.83 -13.10 -44.92
C LEU A 614 -24.70 -14.33 -44.65
N GLU A 615 -24.08 -15.48 -44.35
CA GLU A 615 -24.78 -16.72 -43.98
C GLU A 615 -25.65 -16.55 -42.74
N PHE A 616 -25.17 -15.81 -41.74
CA PHE A 616 -25.96 -15.47 -40.56
C PHE A 616 -27.03 -14.41 -40.88
N LEU A 617 -26.66 -13.32 -41.55
CA LEU A 617 -27.53 -12.18 -41.81
C LEU A 617 -28.78 -12.55 -42.60
N TRP A 618 -28.69 -13.40 -43.63
CA TRP A 618 -29.89 -13.76 -44.38
C TRP A 618 -30.89 -14.57 -43.55
N GLN A 619 -30.39 -15.42 -42.62
CA GLN A 619 -31.25 -16.18 -41.71
C GLN A 619 -31.89 -15.24 -40.70
N TYR A 620 -31.11 -14.32 -40.14
CA TYR A 620 -31.58 -13.30 -39.21
C TYR A 620 -32.68 -12.42 -39.83
N TYR A 621 -32.41 -11.81 -40.99
CA TYR A 621 -33.39 -10.96 -41.68
C TYR A 621 -34.66 -11.71 -42.04
N ARG A 622 -34.54 -13.00 -42.42
CA ARG A 622 -35.70 -13.85 -42.68
C ARG A 622 -36.54 -14.09 -41.42
N THR A 623 -35.91 -14.29 -40.26
CA THR A 623 -36.66 -14.44 -38.98
C THR A 623 -37.37 -13.15 -38.58
N LYS A 624 -36.81 -11.99 -38.91
CA LYS A 624 -37.39 -10.66 -38.66
C LYS A 624 -38.42 -10.22 -39.70
N SER A 625 -38.74 -11.07 -40.68
CA SER A 625 -39.64 -10.73 -41.80
C SER A 625 -39.15 -9.54 -42.63
N GLN A 626 -37.83 -9.35 -42.74
CA GLN A 626 -37.16 -8.39 -43.62
C GLN A 626 -36.64 -9.14 -44.85
N PHE A 627 -37.54 -9.46 -45.77
CA PHE A 627 -37.25 -10.39 -46.86
C PHE A 627 -36.38 -9.76 -47.95
N TYR A 628 -36.44 -8.45 -48.14
CA TYR A 628 -35.63 -7.75 -49.14
C TYR A 628 -34.14 -7.76 -48.78
N GLU A 629 -33.79 -7.44 -47.54
CA GLU A 629 -32.42 -7.47 -47.02
C GLU A 629 -31.85 -8.90 -47.03
N ALA A 630 -32.67 -9.89 -46.67
CA ALA A 630 -32.31 -11.30 -46.77
C ALA A 630 -31.99 -11.71 -48.21
N ALA A 631 -32.79 -11.26 -49.18
CA ALA A 631 -32.55 -11.52 -50.61
C ALA A 631 -31.26 -10.85 -51.10
N CYS A 632 -30.94 -9.65 -50.62
CA CYS A 632 -29.68 -8.97 -50.94
C CYS A 632 -28.46 -9.74 -50.41
N CYS A 633 -28.53 -10.24 -49.17
CA CYS A 633 -27.46 -11.04 -48.58
C CYS A 633 -27.24 -12.35 -49.35
N LEU A 634 -28.32 -13.05 -49.72
CA LEU A 634 -28.27 -14.27 -50.53
C LEU A 634 -27.74 -14.03 -51.94
N ALA A 635 -28.09 -12.90 -52.56
CA ALA A 635 -27.54 -12.50 -53.86
C ALA A 635 -26.02 -12.29 -53.77
N ARG A 636 -25.56 -11.61 -52.71
CA ARG A 636 -24.13 -11.38 -52.45
C ARG A 636 -23.38 -12.69 -52.15
N LEU A 637 -23.99 -13.62 -51.40
CA LEU A 637 -23.44 -14.97 -51.18
C LEU A 637 -23.23 -15.75 -52.48
N ALA A 638 -24.15 -15.64 -53.43
CA ALA A 638 -24.01 -16.30 -54.71
C ALA A 638 -22.92 -15.69 -55.61
N GLU A 639 -22.58 -14.41 -55.41
CA GLU A 639 -21.54 -13.67 -56.14
C GLU A 639 -20.15 -13.77 -55.48
N LEU A 640 -20.08 -14.17 -54.20
CA LEU A 640 -18.83 -14.23 -53.44
C LEU A 640 -17.78 -15.14 -54.11
N PRO A 641 -16.56 -14.64 -54.38
CA PRO A 641 -15.47 -15.45 -54.90
C PRO A 641 -14.88 -16.31 -53.77
N SER A 642 -15.44 -17.51 -53.57
CA SER A 642 -14.99 -18.48 -52.59
C SER A 642 -14.89 -19.86 -53.21
N GLU A 643 -13.77 -20.55 -52.98
CA GLU A 643 -13.58 -21.95 -53.39
C GLU A 643 -14.48 -22.92 -52.61
N LYS A 644 -15.00 -22.50 -51.44
CA LYS A 644 -15.86 -23.31 -50.58
C LYS A 644 -17.29 -23.44 -51.11
N ILE A 645 -17.75 -22.52 -51.96
CA ILE A 645 -19.13 -22.49 -52.44
C ILE A 645 -19.20 -23.18 -53.79
N THR A 646 -19.90 -24.31 -53.84
CA THR A 646 -20.11 -25.03 -55.11
C THR A 646 -21.06 -24.25 -56.01
N LEU A 647 -20.96 -24.50 -57.33
CA LEU A 647 -21.85 -23.86 -58.29
C LEU A 647 -23.33 -24.26 -58.06
N GLU A 648 -23.58 -25.46 -57.54
CA GLU A 648 -24.90 -25.91 -57.13
C GLU A 648 -25.44 -25.11 -55.95
N ASP A 649 -24.61 -24.84 -54.95
CA ASP A 649 -25.01 -24.04 -53.78
C ASP A 649 -25.26 -22.58 -54.15
N ARG A 650 -24.48 -22.02 -55.09
CA ARG A 650 -24.77 -20.69 -55.67
C ARG A 650 -26.16 -20.63 -56.32
N ILE A 651 -26.55 -21.65 -57.08
CA ILE A 651 -27.89 -21.74 -57.68
C ILE A 651 -28.96 -21.86 -56.58
N LYS A 652 -28.72 -22.62 -55.50
CA LYS A 652 -29.64 -22.69 -54.36
C LYS A 652 -29.80 -21.34 -53.67
N TYR A 653 -28.71 -20.61 -53.42
CA TYR A 653 -28.78 -19.28 -52.82
C TYR A 653 -29.55 -18.29 -53.70
N LEU A 654 -29.35 -18.29 -55.02
CA LEU A 654 -30.13 -17.46 -55.94
C LEU A 654 -31.62 -17.83 -55.97
N ALA A 655 -31.93 -19.13 -55.90
CA ALA A 655 -33.32 -19.59 -55.82
C ALA A 655 -33.99 -19.10 -54.51
N PHE A 656 -33.29 -19.18 -53.38
CA PHE A 656 -33.78 -18.63 -52.11
C PHE A 656 -33.88 -17.11 -52.14
N ALA A 657 -32.92 -16.41 -52.74
CA ALA A 657 -32.96 -14.96 -52.91
C ALA A 657 -34.20 -14.53 -53.71
N ARG A 658 -34.52 -15.25 -54.79
CA ARG A 658 -35.70 -14.98 -55.63
C ARG A 658 -37.02 -15.19 -54.87
N ILE A 659 -37.09 -16.22 -54.03
CA ILE A 659 -38.28 -16.47 -53.18
C ILE A 659 -38.45 -15.33 -52.18
N ASN A 660 -37.39 -14.98 -51.43
CA ASN A 660 -37.45 -13.89 -50.46
C ASN A 660 -37.75 -12.54 -51.12
N CYS A 661 -37.20 -12.27 -52.31
CA CYS A 661 -37.47 -11.03 -53.02
C CYS A 661 -38.95 -10.88 -53.41
N ARG A 662 -39.60 -11.98 -53.83
CA ARG A 662 -41.05 -12.00 -54.10
C ARG A 662 -41.90 -11.84 -52.83
N CYS A 663 -41.46 -12.40 -51.72
CA CYS A 663 -42.11 -12.17 -50.42
C CYS A 663 -41.99 -10.70 -49.98
N GLY A 664 -40.85 -10.06 -50.24
CA GLY A 664 -40.59 -8.64 -49.94
C GLY A 664 -41.36 -7.66 -50.83
N GLU A 665 -41.94 -8.08 -51.97
CA GLU A 665 -42.85 -7.22 -52.76
C GLU A 665 -44.13 -6.86 -52.00
N GLN A 666 -44.45 -7.60 -50.94
CA GLN A 666 -45.62 -7.38 -50.09
C GLN A 666 -45.32 -6.49 -48.86
N GLU A 667 -44.06 -6.07 -48.65
CA GLU A 667 -43.66 -5.19 -47.55
C GLU A 667 -43.97 -3.71 -47.86
N SER A 668 -44.41 -2.95 -46.86
CA SER A 668 -44.80 -1.54 -47.02
C SER A 668 -43.64 -0.57 -47.25
N ASP A 669 -42.44 -0.94 -46.79
CA ASP A 669 -41.31 -0.01 -46.63
C ASP A 669 -40.33 -0.05 -47.82
N THR A 670 -40.50 -1.01 -48.73
CA THR A 670 -39.57 -1.28 -49.83
C THR A 670 -40.13 -0.74 -51.14
N SER A 671 -39.38 0.11 -51.85
CA SER A 671 -39.85 0.61 -53.15
C SER A 671 -39.94 -0.52 -54.16
N SER A 672 -41.13 -0.75 -54.72
CA SER A 672 -41.40 -1.80 -55.73
C SER A 672 -40.37 -1.83 -56.88
N HIS A 673 -39.83 -0.66 -57.23
CA HIS A 673 -38.76 -0.53 -58.22
C HIS A 673 -37.43 -1.19 -57.81
N LYS A 674 -37.02 -1.13 -56.54
CA LYS A 674 -35.79 -1.79 -56.05
C LYS A 674 -35.92 -3.30 -56.09
N THR A 675 -37.07 -3.83 -55.67
CA THR A 675 -37.40 -5.26 -55.68
C THR A 675 -37.43 -5.82 -57.10
N SER A 676 -38.09 -5.12 -58.03
CA SER A 676 -38.12 -5.49 -59.45
C SER A 676 -36.72 -5.51 -60.10
N ARG A 677 -35.88 -4.51 -59.79
CA ARG A 677 -34.49 -4.45 -60.28
C ARG A 677 -33.65 -5.60 -59.74
N LEU A 678 -33.79 -5.95 -58.45
CA LEU A 678 -33.09 -7.07 -57.86
C LEU A 678 -33.53 -8.40 -58.48
N LEU A 679 -34.84 -8.60 -58.71
CA LEU A 679 -35.36 -9.79 -59.39
C LEU A 679 -34.78 -9.97 -60.80
N GLN A 680 -34.72 -8.90 -61.59
CA GLN A 680 -34.11 -8.95 -62.92
C GLN A 680 -32.62 -9.34 -62.86
N LYS A 681 -31.89 -8.82 -61.86
CA LYS A 681 -30.49 -9.19 -61.61
C LYS A 681 -30.36 -10.67 -61.19
N LEU A 682 -31.25 -11.16 -60.33
CA LEU A 682 -31.23 -12.56 -59.88
C LEU A 682 -31.53 -13.54 -61.03
N ASP A 683 -32.47 -13.20 -61.92
CA ASP A 683 -32.84 -14.04 -63.06
C ASP A 683 -31.69 -14.13 -64.09
N THR A 684 -31.00 -13.03 -64.36
CA THR A 684 -29.81 -13.02 -65.24
C THR A 684 -28.67 -13.89 -64.67
N LEU A 685 -28.33 -13.73 -63.39
CA LEU A 685 -27.29 -14.54 -62.73
C LEU A 685 -27.65 -16.04 -62.68
N MET A 686 -28.93 -16.36 -62.48
CA MET A 686 -29.42 -17.75 -62.50
C MET A 686 -29.22 -18.41 -63.87
N GLU A 687 -29.47 -17.69 -64.96
CA GLU A 687 -29.24 -18.19 -66.31
C GLU A 687 -27.75 -18.42 -66.59
N GLU A 688 -26.90 -17.49 -66.18
CA GLU A 688 -25.44 -17.58 -66.30
C GLU A 688 -24.88 -18.80 -65.56
N TYR A 689 -25.22 -18.99 -64.28
CA TYR A 689 -24.74 -20.14 -63.51
C TYR A 689 -25.31 -21.46 -64.01
N ARG A 690 -26.55 -21.51 -64.52
CA ARG A 690 -27.07 -22.71 -65.18
C ARG A 690 -26.33 -23.03 -66.48
N ALA A 691 -25.96 -22.03 -67.26
CA ALA A 691 -25.14 -22.22 -68.46
C ALA A 691 -23.74 -22.74 -68.10
N GLN A 692 -23.11 -22.17 -67.06
CA GLN A 692 -21.83 -22.65 -66.52
C GLN A 692 -21.91 -24.10 -66.02
N THR A 693 -23.00 -24.49 -65.34
CA THR A 693 -23.22 -25.88 -64.89
C THR A 693 -23.28 -26.83 -66.09
N ARG A 694 -24.02 -26.46 -67.14
CA ARG A 694 -24.14 -27.28 -68.37
C ARG A 694 -22.78 -27.43 -69.06
N ALA A 695 -22.01 -26.35 -69.13
CA ALA A 695 -20.65 -26.37 -69.69
C ALA A 695 -19.71 -27.26 -68.86
N GLN A 696 -19.75 -27.13 -67.53
CA GLN A 696 -18.95 -27.96 -66.61
C GLN A 696 -19.29 -29.45 -66.72
N ASN A 697 -20.59 -29.79 -66.83
CA ASN A 697 -21.03 -31.17 -67.01
C ASN A 697 -20.65 -31.72 -68.39
N ALA A 698 -20.72 -30.90 -69.45
CA ALA A 698 -20.25 -31.29 -70.78
C ALA A 698 -18.74 -31.54 -70.80
N LEU A 699 -17.94 -30.71 -70.11
CA LEU A 699 -16.49 -30.89 -69.96
C LEU A 699 -16.14 -32.14 -69.16
N LYS A 700 -16.82 -32.41 -68.04
CA LYS A 700 -16.64 -33.66 -67.27
C LYS A 700 -16.96 -34.90 -68.10
N ASN A 701 -17.99 -34.85 -68.96
CA ASN A 701 -18.35 -35.95 -69.84
C ASN A 701 -17.37 -36.16 -71.01
N LEU A 702 -16.52 -35.17 -71.31
CA LEU A 702 -15.47 -35.24 -72.34
C LEU A 702 -14.13 -35.77 -71.80
N GLY A 703 -14.03 -36.12 -70.51
CA GLY A 703 -12.86 -36.78 -69.93
C GLY A 703 -11.67 -35.86 -69.63
N ALA A 704 -11.93 -34.62 -69.21
CA ALA A 704 -10.94 -33.71 -68.64
C ALA A 704 -11.08 -33.60 -67.12
#